data_AF-A0A3F3Q079-F1
#
_entry.id   AF-A0A3F3Q079-F1
#
_cell.length_a   1.000
_cell.length_b   1.000
_cell.length_c   1.000
_cell.angle_alpha   90.00
_cell.angle_beta   90.00
_cell.angle_gamma   90.00
#
_symmetry.space_group_name_H-M   'P 1'
#
loop_
_entity.id
_entity.type
_entity.pdbx_description
1 polymer ?
#
loop_
_entity_poly.entity_id
_entity_poly.type
_entity_poly.pdbx_seq_one_letter_code
_entity_poly.pdbx_strand_id
1 'polypeptide(L)'
;MLGEGPEDGSRPYVPPLWETENRPDDDTPDLPQHEEAGLPYLPVWLRESSKSIRWGWVPLPLRKAGWAIADWVKGPKPPQSLLLKPLFPRYQELPVRFLERFFPKRKHKIALLALLYFVWFLPWTIVLLHSRQGGYIEGYGRPKTLACSTSLWEPGNDCGLNGNDCRPFSASTMAFRCPANCRDAKLLQPHTIGNQTYSYQGLVVGGPQPGSDEPAVYRADSFVCQAAIHAGVITNAVGGCGVLKLDGAAHSFHASKQHGIRSVEFPSTFPKSFSFVELSSSQATCPQDPRWPLLGITIGALSLLWLFCVSPPVLFFSTFVMLFSQVGLVSDPPSISQFADLFSTMFSRLLPASFVAFVLYKYCARPLLTPLSEPMYQLTKMFLYLPPAFIGGLNNYTFARLIPLERLTPHDIQKQPGAKVALALVIPTVVCIILSQAWQIRMGGLMPRYLKIYCTMGLILLILLPLPGLRLRIHHYILAILLMPGTALPTRPSLIYQGLLLGLFINGIARWGFASIIETPAALGEQAPGPGGSHGWWGGTYPNVSDSSVSVSLPGPGSPEIHHGNGNITFNLWERQRMDKMGVDGISVLVNDVERWRGYLDEDKQGEFIWHRHGHRGLELQHRPTIESDQLDVTVQEDDSEPEDLFFRFAFLKGAEAGKYGGAGVWLQDGRWISPPMPKS
;
A
#
# COMPACT_ATOMS: atom_id res chain seq x y z
N MET A 1 52.94 -0.33 26.17
CA MET A 1 54.30 -0.59 25.64
C MET A 1 54.43 -2.07 25.34
N LEU A 2 55.16 -2.40 24.26
CA LEU A 2 55.52 -3.74 23.76
C LEU A 2 54.37 -4.48 23.05
N GLY A 3 54.39 -4.82 21.76
CA GLY A 3 55.34 -4.65 20.66
C GLY A 3 54.74 -5.41 19.46
N GLU A 4 54.55 -4.75 18.31
CA GLU A 4 54.07 -5.38 17.08
C GLU A 4 55.28 -5.84 16.26
N GLY A 5 55.39 -7.15 16.05
CA GLY A 5 56.19 -7.74 14.98
C GLY A 5 55.37 -7.86 13.69
N PRO A 6 56.00 -7.87 12.50
CA PRO A 6 55.30 -7.76 11.24
C PRO A 6 55.01 -9.12 10.56
N GLU A 7 54.06 -9.05 9.62
CA GLU A 7 53.72 -10.02 8.54
C GLU A 7 53.03 -11.33 8.98
N ASP A 8 52.16 -11.99 8.22
CA ASP A 8 51.73 -11.93 6.82
C ASP A 8 50.36 -12.66 6.72
N GLY A 9 49.61 -12.46 5.64
CA GLY A 9 48.53 -13.37 5.27
C GLY A 9 47.10 -12.79 5.25
N SER A 10 46.86 -11.80 4.41
CA SER A 10 45.51 -11.60 3.87
C SER A 10 45.57 -11.67 2.35
N ARG A 11 45.22 -12.85 1.80
CA ARG A 11 45.08 -13.02 0.35
C ARG A 11 43.98 -12.07 -0.15
N PRO A 12 44.21 -11.30 -1.23
CA PRO A 12 43.15 -10.53 -1.86
C PRO A 12 42.05 -11.48 -2.36
N TYR A 13 40.81 -11.16 -2.01
CA TYR A 13 39.63 -11.90 -2.47
C TYR A 13 39.48 -11.73 -3.99
N VAL A 14 39.68 -12.82 -4.73
CA VAL A 14 39.41 -12.92 -6.16
C VAL A 14 38.01 -13.54 -6.33
N PRO A 15 37.06 -12.89 -7.03
CA PRO A 15 35.76 -13.49 -7.30
C PRO A 15 35.90 -14.76 -8.17
N PRO A 16 35.06 -15.79 -7.99
CA PRO A 16 35.11 -16.97 -8.83
C PRO A 16 34.76 -16.60 -10.28
N LEU A 17 35.70 -16.85 -11.19
CA LEU A 17 35.45 -16.96 -12.63
C LEU A 17 34.53 -18.16 -12.84
N TRP A 18 33.40 -17.94 -13.52
CA TRP A 18 32.56 -19.04 -13.98
C TRP A 18 33.15 -19.53 -15.30
N GLU A 19 33.26 -20.86 -15.40
CA GLU A 19 33.60 -21.61 -16.61
C GLU A 19 32.71 -21.14 -17.77
N THR A 20 33.34 -20.54 -18.77
CA THR A 20 32.74 -20.37 -20.10
C THR A 20 33.04 -21.65 -20.87
N GLU A 21 32.03 -22.50 -21.02
CA GLU A 21 32.04 -23.59 -22.01
C GLU A 21 32.26 -23.02 -23.42
N ASN A 22 33.30 -23.55 -24.07
CA ASN A 22 33.46 -23.80 -25.49
C ASN A 22 32.83 -22.81 -26.49
N ARG A 23 33.66 -21.95 -27.07
CA ARG A 23 33.60 -21.59 -28.49
C ARG A 23 35.01 -21.56 -29.09
N PRO A 24 35.17 -22.01 -30.34
CA PRO A 24 36.45 -22.39 -30.91
C PRO A 24 37.30 -21.18 -31.31
N ASP A 25 38.61 -21.39 -31.22
CA ASP A 25 39.76 -20.66 -31.74
C ASP A 25 39.45 -19.46 -32.65
N ASP A 26 39.84 -18.27 -32.19
CA ASP A 26 40.17 -17.14 -33.05
C ASP A 26 41.59 -16.70 -32.70
N ASP A 27 42.53 -17.13 -33.54
CA ASP A 27 43.97 -16.85 -33.46
C ASP A 27 44.22 -15.34 -33.46
N THR A 28 44.66 -14.80 -32.33
CA THR A 28 45.36 -13.51 -32.29
C THR A 28 46.67 -13.70 -31.52
N PRO A 29 47.84 -13.44 -32.13
CA PRO A 29 49.12 -13.73 -31.49
C PRO A 29 49.39 -12.76 -30.35
N ASP A 30 49.84 -13.33 -29.23
CA ASP A 30 50.37 -12.65 -28.05
C ASP A 30 51.40 -11.57 -28.44
N LEU A 31 51.15 -10.34 -28.01
CA LEU A 31 52.18 -9.30 -27.94
C LEU A 31 52.75 -9.26 -26.52
N PRO A 32 54.09 -9.22 -26.36
CA PRO A 32 54.72 -9.35 -25.05
C PRO A 32 54.41 -8.15 -24.15
N GLN A 33 54.16 -8.46 -22.87
CA GLN A 33 54.19 -7.50 -21.77
C GLN A 33 55.56 -6.81 -21.74
N HIS A 34 55.60 -5.54 -22.12
CA HIS A 34 56.75 -4.69 -21.84
C HIS A 34 56.78 -4.36 -20.35
N GLU A 35 57.81 -4.83 -19.67
CA GLU A 35 58.31 -4.29 -18.40
C GLU A 35 58.48 -2.76 -18.52
N GLU A 36 57.86 -2.02 -17.60
CA GLU A 36 58.09 -0.59 -17.40
C GLU A 36 59.49 -0.37 -16.81
N ALA A 37 60.51 -0.38 -17.67
CA ALA A 37 61.80 0.22 -17.39
C ALA A 37 61.90 1.54 -18.19
N GLY A 38 61.91 2.65 -17.44
CA GLY A 38 62.16 4.05 -17.83
C GLY A 38 62.26 4.43 -19.31
N LEU A 39 61.30 5.21 -19.79
CA LEU A 39 61.49 6.11 -20.95
C LEU A 39 60.95 7.52 -20.62
N PRO A 40 61.72 8.58 -20.96
CA PRO A 40 61.38 9.96 -20.63
C PRO A 40 60.21 10.48 -21.49
N TYR A 41 59.46 11.43 -20.91
CA TYR A 41 58.36 12.20 -21.48
C TYR A 41 58.39 12.35 -23.01
N LEU A 42 57.58 11.56 -23.73
CA LEU A 42 57.22 11.82 -25.12
C LEU A 42 56.41 13.13 -25.20
N PRO A 43 56.77 14.08 -26.07
CA PRO A 43 56.06 15.35 -26.17
C PRO A 43 54.67 15.15 -26.78
N VAL A 44 53.69 15.94 -26.31
CA VAL A 44 52.24 15.77 -26.57
C VAL A 44 51.93 15.62 -28.07
N TRP A 45 52.60 16.38 -28.92
CA TRP A 45 52.41 16.36 -30.38
C TRP A 45 52.82 15.02 -31.04
N LEU A 46 53.81 14.32 -30.49
CA LEU A 46 54.27 13.01 -30.98
C LEU A 46 53.34 11.87 -30.53
N ARG A 47 52.68 12.05 -29.38
CA ARG A 47 51.60 11.17 -28.93
C ARG A 47 50.36 11.34 -29.82
N GLU A 48 50.07 12.59 -30.21
CA GLU A 48 48.89 12.98 -30.99
C GLU A 48 48.93 12.63 -32.49
N SER A 49 50.11 12.41 -33.07
CA SER A 49 50.25 12.02 -34.48
C SER A 49 50.03 10.53 -34.75
N SER A 50 49.82 9.71 -33.71
CA SER A 50 49.62 8.27 -33.86
C SER A 50 48.22 7.95 -34.40
N LYS A 51 48.18 7.17 -35.50
CA LYS A 51 46.95 6.70 -36.17
C LYS A 51 46.05 5.81 -35.28
N SER A 52 46.47 5.49 -34.06
CA SER A 52 45.74 4.68 -33.09
C SER A 52 44.84 5.49 -32.15
N ILE A 53 44.87 6.83 -32.21
CA ILE A 53 44.03 7.67 -31.34
C ILE A 53 42.58 7.67 -31.82
N ARG A 54 41.74 6.93 -31.10
CA ARG A 54 40.29 7.12 -31.17
C ARG A 54 39.96 8.52 -30.60
N TRP A 55 39.06 9.28 -31.25
CA TRP A 55 38.50 10.58 -30.81
C TRP A 55 39.42 11.83 -30.96
N GLY A 56 40.14 11.95 -32.08
CA GLY A 56 40.99 13.12 -32.37
C GLY A 56 40.25 14.47 -32.47
N TRP A 57 38.92 14.48 -32.70
CA TRP A 57 38.10 15.70 -32.78
C TRP A 57 37.84 16.40 -31.43
N VAL A 58 38.09 15.73 -30.29
CA VAL A 58 37.77 16.27 -28.96
C VAL A 58 38.97 17.07 -28.43
N PRO A 59 38.79 18.32 -27.93
CA PRO A 59 39.85 19.10 -27.33
C PRO A 59 40.64 18.33 -26.26
N LEU A 60 41.97 18.46 -26.30
CA LEU A 60 42.93 17.86 -25.36
C LEU A 60 42.55 17.99 -23.87
N PRO A 61 42.12 19.16 -23.37
CA PRO A 61 41.73 19.30 -21.97
C PRO A 61 40.57 18.38 -21.58
N LEU A 62 39.57 18.25 -22.46
CA LEU A 62 38.42 17.39 -22.25
C LEU A 62 38.79 15.90 -22.31
N ARG A 63 39.72 15.51 -23.19
CA ARG A 63 40.25 14.14 -23.25
C ARG A 63 41.03 13.77 -22.00
N LYS A 64 41.91 14.66 -21.51
CA LYS A 64 42.65 14.46 -20.25
C LYS A 64 41.70 14.35 -19.07
N ALA A 65 40.69 15.22 -18.99
CA ALA A 65 39.64 15.13 -17.97
C ALA A 65 38.86 13.81 -18.07
N GLY A 66 38.50 13.37 -19.27
CA GLY A 66 37.81 12.10 -19.50
C GLY A 66 38.62 10.87 -19.05
N TRP A 67 39.92 10.84 -19.33
CA TRP A 67 40.80 9.77 -18.84
C TRP A 67 40.96 9.80 -17.32
N ALA A 68 41.15 10.99 -16.73
CA ALA A 68 41.22 11.14 -15.29
C ALA A 68 39.91 10.69 -14.60
N ILE A 69 38.75 11.01 -15.17
CA ILE A 69 37.44 10.54 -14.69
C ILE A 69 37.34 9.02 -14.84
N ALA A 70 37.71 8.46 -16.00
CA ALA A 70 37.65 7.02 -16.23
C ALA A 70 38.54 6.23 -15.25
N ASP A 71 39.74 6.72 -14.98
CA ASP A 71 40.64 6.11 -14.00
C ASP A 71 40.16 6.34 -12.56
N TRP A 72 39.59 7.51 -12.24
CA TRP A 72 38.97 7.75 -10.94
C TRP A 72 37.78 6.81 -10.70
N VAL A 73 36.92 6.58 -11.71
CA VAL A 73 35.77 5.68 -11.64
C VAL A 73 36.20 4.24 -11.38
N LYS A 74 37.30 3.76 -12.01
CA LYS A 74 37.81 2.41 -11.76
C LYS A 74 38.17 2.15 -10.30
N GLY A 75 38.48 3.20 -9.54
CA GLY A 75 38.86 3.09 -8.13
C GLY A 75 40.36 2.87 -7.92
N PRO A 76 40.78 2.63 -6.66
CA PRO A 76 42.19 2.46 -6.31
C PRO A 76 42.79 1.16 -6.90
N LYS A 77 44.11 1.16 -7.14
CA LYS A 77 44.90 -0.01 -7.55
C LYS A 77 46.01 -0.23 -6.51
N PRO A 78 46.06 -1.38 -5.80
CA PRO A 78 45.06 -2.45 -5.78
C PRO A 78 43.73 -2.00 -5.14
N PRO A 79 42.60 -2.68 -5.48
CA PRO A 79 41.32 -2.40 -4.84
C PRO A 79 41.36 -2.69 -3.34
N GLN A 80 40.65 -1.90 -2.55
CA GLN A 80 40.61 -2.07 -1.10
C GLN A 80 39.69 -3.24 -0.72
N SER A 81 40.12 -4.07 0.23
CA SER A 81 39.25 -5.10 0.81
C SER A 81 38.10 -4.45 1.57
N LEU A 82 36.88 -4.75 1.15
CA LEU A 82 35.64 -4.27 1.77
C LEU A 82 35.10 -5.20 2.86
N LEU A 83 35.83 -6.28 3.17
CA LEU A 83 35.41 -7.23 4.20
C LEU A 83 35.35 -6.53 5.56
N LEU A 84 34.19 -6.58 6.19
CA LEU A 84 33.99 -5.94 7.49
C LEU A 84 34.93 -6.52 8.55
N LYS A 85 35.45 -5.66 9.43
CA LYS A 85 36.28 -6.10 10.56
C LYS A 85 35.40 -6.71 11.66
N PRO A 86 35.68 -7.94 12.14
CA PRO A 86 34.90 -8.60 13.17
C PRO A 86 35.05 -7.87 14.51
N LEU A 87 33.95 -7.76 15.26
CA LEU A 87 33.94 -7.21 16.62
C LEU A 87 34.02 -8.36 17.63
N PHE A 88 35.06 -8.43 18.43
CA PHE A 88 35.22 -9.48 19.44
C PHE A 88 35.02 -10.92 18.88
N PRO A 89 35.87 -11.36 17.94
CA PRO A 89 35.68 -12.61 17.20
C PRO A 89 35.45 -13.84 18.10
N ARG A 90 36.17 -13.90 19.24
CA ARG A 90 36.04 -15.00 20.21
C ARG A 90 34.61 -15.22 20.71
N TYR A 91 33.84 -14.14 20.95
CA TYR A 91 32.45 -14.26 21.40
C TYR A 91 31.50 -14.58 20.26
N GLN A 92 31.77 -14.09 19.04
CA GLN A 92 30.93 -14.37 17.88
C GLN A 92 30.94 -15.84 17.48
N GLU A 93 32.07 -16.53 17.66
CA GLU A 93 32.21 -17.94 17.29
C GLU A 93 31.59 -18.92 18.29
N LEU A 94 31.32 -18.49 19.53
CA LEU A 94 30.83 -19.37 20.60
C LEU A 94 29.61 -20.23 20.21
N PRO A 95 28.56 -19.67 19.58
CA PRO A 95 27.38 -20.47 19.25
C PRO A 95 27.68 -21.57 18.24
N VAL A 96 28.47 -21.26 17.20
CA VAL A 96 28.85 -22.24 16.18
C VAL A 96 29.80 -23.28 16.77
N ARG A 97 30.79 -22.87 17.59
CA ARG A 97 31.69 -23.79 18.29
C ARG A 97 30.94 -24.75 19.22
N PHE A 98 29.92 -24.24 19.92
CA PHE A 98 29.04 -25.07 20.76
C PHE A 98 28.30 -26.09 19.90
N LEU A 99 27.70 -25.67 18.79
CA LEU A 99 27.01 -26.58 17.86
C LEU A 99 27.96 -27.65 17.30
N GLU A 100 29.17 -27.28 16.89
CA GLU A 100 30.18 -28.23 16.39
C GLU A 100 30.61 -29.24 17.46
N ARG A 101 30.71 -28.80 18.73
CA ARG A 101 31.10 -29.67 19.86
C ARG A 101 30.05 -30.74 20.15
N PHE A 102 28.77 -30.39 20.17
CA PHE A 102 27.69 -31.31 20.51
C PHE A 102 27.13 -32.07 19.29
N PHE A 103 27.13 -31.45 18.11
CA PHE A 103 26.53 -31.99 16.88
C PHE A 103 27.45 -31.85 15.65
N PRO A 104 28.62 -32.52 15.64
CA PRO A 104 29.61 -32.35 14.56
C PRO A 104 29.14 -32.90 13.20
N LYS A 105 28.33 -33.96 13.21
CA LYS A 105 27.90 -34.65 11.97
C LYS A 105 26.88 -33.82 11.20
N ARG A 106 27.03 -33.73 9.87
CA ARG A 106 26.08 -33.04 8.96
C ARG A 106 24.64 -33.54 9.10
N LYS A 107 24.44 -34.86 9.33
CA LYS A 107 23.12 -35.45 9.56
C LYS A 107 22.43 -34.87 10.79
N HIS A 108 23.16 -34.63 11.89
CA HIS A 108 22.61 -34.02 13.09
C HIS A 108 22.20 -32.56 12.85
N LYS A 109 23.02 -31.79 12.11
CA LYS A 109 22.71 -30.40 11.76
C LYS A 109 21.46 -30.30 10.86
N ILE A 110 21.31 -31.21 9.90
CA ILE A 110 20.11 -31.30 9.06
C ILE A 110 18.89 -31.68 9.92
N ALA A 111 19.03 -32.64 10.84
CA ALA A 111 17.95 -33.02 11.76
C ALA A 111 17.53 -31.86 12.68
N LEU A 112 18.49 -31.11 13.22
CA LEU A 112 18.23 -29.91 14.03
C LEU A 112 17.55 -28.80 13.22
N LEU A 113 17.95 -28.60 11.96
CA LEU A 113 17.31 -27.64 11.07
C LEU A 113 15.86 -28.04 10.77
N ALA A 114 15.62 -29.31 10.46
CA ALA A 114 14.27 -29.85 10.25
C ALA A 114 13.41 -29.74 11.52
N LEU A 115 14.00 -30.02 12.69
CA LEU A 115 13.34 -29.83 13.98
C LEU A 115 13.00 -28.35 14.22
N LEU A 116 13.90 -27.42 13.92
CA LEU A 116 13.63 -25.99 14.04
C LEU A 116 12.46 -25.56 13.14
N TYR A 117 12.43 -26.01 11.88
CA TYR A 117 11.30 -25.73 11.00
C TYR A 117 9.99 -26.34 11.50
N PHE A 118 10.03 -27.56 12.04
CA PHE A 118 8.86 -28.20 12.63
C PHE A 118 8.36 -27.46 13.89
N VAL A 119 9.27 -27.10 14.80
CA VAL A 119 9.00 -26.37 16.04
C VAL A 119 8.58 -24.92 15.75
N TRP A 120 8.97 -24.34 14.62
CA TRP A 120 8.38 -23.08 14.17
C TRP A 120 6.98 -23.32 13.58
N PHE A 121 6.87 -24.16 12.56
CA PHE A 121 5.67 -24.32 11.76
C PHE A 121 4.48 -24.85 12.56
N LEU A 122 4.69 -25.84 13.43
CA LEU A 122 3.61 -26.48 14.19
C LEU A 122 2.90 -25.51 15.15
N PRO A 123 3.57 -24.91 16.17
CA PRO A 123 2.89 -23.98 17.07
C PRO A 123 2.45 -22.70 16.36
N TRP A 124 3.21 -22.21 15.38
CA TRP A 124 2.80 -21.06 14.58
C TRP A 124 1.49 -21.32 13.83
N THR A 125 1.36 -22.50 13.21
CA THR A 125 0.13 -22.89 12.51
C THR A 125 -1.01 -23.16 13.48
N ILE A 126 -0.77 -23.82 14.62
CA ILE A 126 -1.80 -24.07 15.64
C ILE A 126 -2.37 -22.75 16.17
N VAL A 127 -1.51 -21.79 16.55
CA VAL A 127 -1.96 -20.48 17.05
C VAL A 127 -2.69 -19.71 15.96
N LEU A 128 -2.21 -19.74 14.72
CA LEU A 128 -2.89 -19.11 13.59
C LEU A 128 -4.28 -19.71 13.34
N LEU A 129 -4.37 -21.04 13.27
CA LEU A 129 -5.63 -21.75 13.05
C LEU A 129 -6.60 -21.55 14.22
N HIS A 130 -6.12 -21.64 15.46
CA HIS A 130 -6.93 -21.39 16.64
C HIS A 130 -7.46 -19.95 16.67
N SER A 131 -6.66 -18.98 16.25
CA SER A 131 -7.10 -17.59 16.19
C SER A 131 -8.07 -17.30 15.04
N ARG A 132 -7.85 -17.91 13.86
CA ARG A 132 -8.67 -17.68 12.65
C ARG A 132 -9.96 -18.50 12.61
N GLN A 133 -9.94 -19.71 13.15
CA GLN A 133 -11.10 -20.62 13.19
C GLN A 133 -11.79 -20.62 14.56
N GLY A 134 -11.08 -20.19 15.61
CA GLY A 134 -11.65 -20.00 16.93
C GLY A 134 -12.41 -18.68 17.04
N GLY A 135 -13.32 -18.65 17.99
CA GLY A 135 -14.31 -17.60 18.12
C GLY A 135 -15.68 -18.14 17.77
N TYR A 136 -16.55 -18.20 18.77
CA TYR A 136 -17.96 -18.52 18.57
C TYR A 136 -18.76 -17.59 19.45
N ILE A 137 -19.66 -16.84 18.82
CA ILE A 137 -20.60 -15.99 19.54
C ILE A 137 -21.93 -16.73 19.52
N GLU A 138 -22.42 -17.07 20.71
CA GLU A 138 -23.68 -17.78 20.87
C GLU A 138 -24.82 -17.05 20.15
N GLY A 139 -25.59 -17.77 19.33
CA GLY A 139 -26.67 -17.20 18.51
C GLY A 139 -26.25 -16.54 17.19
N TYR A 140 -24.98 -16.20 17.00
CA TYR A 140 -24.49 -15.46 15.81
C TYR A 140 -23.45 -16.21 14.98
N GLY A 141 -22.88 -17.29 15.52
CA GLY A 141 -21.94 -18.15 14.81
C GLY A 141 -20.49 -17.65 14.87
N ARG A 142 -19.71 -18.00 13.84
CA ARG A 142 -18.27 -17.68 13.78
C ARG A 142 -18.04 -16.27 13.25
N PRO A 143 -17.18 -15.45 13.91
CA PRO A 143 -16.94 -14.08 13.48
C PRO A 143 -16.10 -13.99 12.21
N LYS A 144 -16.52 -13.15 11.27
CA LYS A 144 -15.77 -12.84 10.04
C LYS A 144 -14.61 -11.88 10.35
N THR A 145 -13.40 -12.23 9.93
CA THR A 145 -12.25 -11.31 10.11
C THR A 145 -12.35 -10.15 9.11
N LEU A 146 -12.38 -8.92 9.63
CA LEU A 146 -12.44 -7.69 8.84
C LEU A 146 -11.06 -7.03 8.74
N ALA A 147 -10.86 -6.22 7.71
CA ALA A 147 -9.75 -5.29 7.66
C ALA A 147 -10.12 -4.01 8.43
N CYS A 148 -9.12 -3.26 8.89
CA CYS A 148 -9.40 -2.03 9.66
C CYS A 148 -10.14 -0.95 8.87
N SER A 149 -10.09 -1.00 7.53
CA SER A 149 -10.76 -0.08 6.60
C SER A 149 -12.02 -0.70 5.97
N THR A 150 -12.52 -1.83 6.47
CA THR A 150 -13.75 -2.43 5.94
C THR A 150 -14.97 -1.59 6.33
N SER A 151 -15.74 -1.15 5.33
CA SER A 151 -17.07 -0.56 5.46
C SER A 151 -18.14 -1.53 4.93
N LEU A 152 -19.41 -1.18 5.12
CA LEU A 152 -20.58 -1.91 4.62
C LEU A 152 -21.30 -1.18 3.48
N TRP A 153 -20.69 -0.09 3.01
CA TRP A 153 -21.11 0.73 1.88
C TRP A 153 -19.88 1.12 1.09
N GLU A 154 -19.91 0.85 -0.21
CA GLU A 154 -18.85 1.23 -1.15
C GLU A 154 -19.07 2.67 -1.64
N PRO A 155 -18.00 3.44 -1.89
CA PRO A 155 -18.11 4.85 -2.27
C PRO A 155 -18.64 5.03 -3.70
N GLY A 156 -19.11 6.25 -4.02
CA GLY A 156 -19.56 6.59 -5.37
C GLY A 156 -20.83 5.84 -5.77
N ASN A 157 -20.77 5.09 -6.86
CA ASN A 157 -21.87 4.25 -7.33
C ASN A 157 -21.56 2.75 -7.31
N ASP A 158 -20.55 2.32 -6.57
CA ASP A 158 -20.18 0.90 -6.46
C ASP A 158 -21.26 0.06 -5.76
N CYS A 159 -22.19 0.71 -5.04
CA CYS A 159 -23.40 0.08 -4.51
C CYS A 159 -24.56 -0.04 -5.52
N GLY A 160 -24.38 0.46 -6.74
CA GLY A 160 -25.38 0.45 -7.80
C GLY A 160 -26.59 1.36 -7.55
N LEU A 161 -27.51 1.37 -8.52
CA LEU A 161 -28.74 2.16 -8.47
C LEU A 161 -29.56 1.76 -7.25
N ASN A 162 -29.98 2.75 -6.46
CA ASN A 162 -30.68 2.58 -5.20
C ASN A 162 -29.94 1.68 -4.19
N GLY A 163 -28.61 1.59 -4.28
CA GLY A 163 -27.80 0.81 -3.34
C GLY A 163 -27.99 -0.71 -3.44
N ASN A 164 -28.59 -1.21 -4.53
CA ASN A 164 -28.99 -2.61 -4.65
C ASN A 164 -27.85 -3.62 -4.46
N ASP A 165 -26.61 -3.27 -4.82
CA ASP A 165 -25.45 -4.15 -4.71
C ASP A 165 -24.85 -4.18 -3.29
N CYS A 166 -25.26 -3.25 -2.43
CA CYS A 166 -24.84 -3.16 -1.03
C CYS A 166 -25.85 -3.77 -0.06
N ARG A 167 -26.74 -4.66 -0.52
CA ARG A 167 -27.67 -5.43 0.31
C ARG A 167 -26.95 -6.45 1.21
N PRO A 168 -27.56 -6.90 2.32
CA PRO A 168 -28.86 -6.49 2.88
C PRO A 168 -28.81 -5.14 3.60
N PHE A 169 -29.98 -4.54 3.84
CA PHE A 169 -30.14 -3.23 4.51
C PHE A 169 -30.50 -3.32 5.99
N SER A 170 -31.35 -4.28 6.36
CA SER A 170 -31.89 -4.43 7.71
C SER A 170 -31.99 -5.90 8.11
N ALA A 171 -32.29 -6.14 9.40
CA ALA A 171 -32.65 -7.44 9.97
C ALA A 171 -31.60 -8.56 9.77
N SER A 172 -30.35 -8.20 9.50
CA SER A 172 -29.23 -9.13 9.47
C SER A 172 -28.20 -8.75 10.52
N THR A 173 -27.73 -9.74 11.27
CA THR A 173 -26.65 -9.60 12.24
C THR A 173 -25.40 -10.27 11.72
N MET A 174 -24.25 -9.66 11.94
CA MET A 174 -22.96 -10.20 11.53
C MET A 174 -22.00 -10.22 12.71
N ALA A 175 -21.55 -11.41 13.08
CA ALA A 175 -20.40 -11.57 13.96
C ALA A 175 -19.13 -11.17 13.19
N PHE A 176 -18.33 -10.28 13.76
CA PHE A 176 -17.10 -9.79 13.17
C PHE A 176 -15.92 -9.88 14.13
N ARG A 177 -14.72 -9.87 13.56
CA ARG A 177 -13.45 -9.84 14.28
C ARG A 177 -12.56 -8.75 13.69
N CYS A 178 -12.11 -7.85 14.56
CA CYS A 178 -11.26 -6.74 14.21
C CYS A 178 -9.83 -6.95 14.72
N PRO A 179 -8.82 -6.61 13.90
CA PRO A 179 -7.44 -6.63 14.33
C PRO A 179 -7.11 -5.54 15.37
N ALA A 180 -5.98 -5.70 16.05
CA ALA A 180 -5.39 -4.62 16.84
C ALA A 180 -4.91 -3.45 15.95
N ASN A 181 -4.79 -2.26 16.55
CA ASN A 181 -4.33 -1.01 15.95
C ASN A 181 -5.19 -0.46 14.80
N CYS A 182 -6.48 -0.76 14.76
CA CYS A 182 -7.37 -0.23 13.73
C CYS A 182 -7.70 1.27 13.84
N ARG A 183 -7.41 1.91 14.98
CA ARG A 183 -7.54 3.37 15.14
C ARG A 183 -6.67 4.15 14.15
N ASP A 184 -5.53 3.59 13.74
CA ASP A 184 -4.59 4.24 12.82
C ASP A 184 -4.95 4.06 11.34
N ALA A 185 -6.01 3.29 11.02
CA ALA A 185 -6.48 3.16 9.65
C ALA A 185 -6.99 4.51 9.13
N LYS A 186 -6.57 4.86 7.92
CA LYS A 186 -6.87 6.14 7.29
C LYS A 186 -7.60 5.93 5.98
N LEU A 187 -8.53 6.83 5.73
CA LEU A 187 -9.12 7.03 4.44
C LEU A 187 -8.07 7.67 3.50
N LEU A 188 -7.58 6.89 2.53
CA LEU A 188 -6.53 7.33 1.60
C LEU A 188 -7.07 8.08 0.37
N GLN A 189 -8.30 7.78 -0.03
CA GLN A 189 -9.00 8.47 -1.12
C GLN A 189 -9.97 9.48 -0.52
N PRO A 190 -10.05 10.72 -1.04
CA PRO A 190 -11.00 11.70 -0.53
C PRO A 190 -12.44 11.17 -0.61
N HIS A 191 -13.15 11.16 0.52
CA HIS A 191 -14.56 10.78 0.62
C HIS A 191 -15.35 11.96 1.15
N THR A 192 -16.50 12.23 0.54
CA THR A 192 -17.30 13.40 0.92
C THR A 192 -18.57 12.93 1.61
N ILE A 193 -18.82 13.48 2.80
CA ILE A 193 -20.00 13.21 3.62
C ILE A 193 -20.73 14.54 3.80
N GLY A 194 -21.99 14.60 3.38
CA GLY A 194 -22.70 15.86 3.29
C GLY A 194 -21.94 16.86 2.40
N ASN A 195 -21.62 18.04 2.93
CA ASN A 195 -20.85 19.07 2.23
C ASN A 195 -19.32 19.04 2.52
N GLN A 196 -18.83 18.14 3.38
CA GLN A 196 -17.42 18.11 3.80
C GLN A 196 -16.65 16.93 3.20
N THR A 197 -15.45 17.18 2.70
CA THR A 197 -14.56 16.14 2.16
C THR A 197 -13.47 15.79 3.15
N TYR A 198 -13.36 14.51 3.49
CA TYR A 198 -12.39 13.96 4.43
C TYR A 198 -11.32 13.14 3.71
N SER A 199 -10.09 13.21 4.21
CA SER A 199 -8.93 12.47 3.69
C SER A 199 -7.86 12.39 4.78
N TYR A 200 -7.02 11.34 4.76
CA TYR A 200 -5.91 11.10 5.70
C TYR A 200 -6.30 10.99 7.18
N GLN A 201 -7.55 10.63 7.46
CA GLN A 201 -8.07 10.41 8.81
C GLN A 201 -8.97 9.16 8.85
N GLY A 202 -9.32 8.72 10.06
CA GLY A 202 -10.32 7.66 10.25
C GLY A 202 -11.72 8.10 9.77
N LEU A 203 -12.58 7.13 9.48
CA LEU A 203 -13.93 7.37 8.97
C LEU A 203 -14.97 6.68 9.87
N VAL A 204 -15.64 7.49 10.68
CA VAL A 204 -16.78 7.08 11.52
C VAL A 204 -17.84 8.16 11.40
N VAL A 205 -19.03 7.80 10.95
CA VAL A 205 -20.17 8.71 10.77
C VAL A 205 -21.29 8.26 11.69
N GLY A 206 -21.73 9.17 12.56
CA GLY A 206 -22.68 8.87 13.62
C GLY A 206 -22.05 8.48 14.96
N GLY A 207 -22.89 8.29 15.95
CA GLY A 207 -22.52 8.11 17.34
C GLY A 207 -23.74 8.27 18.23
N PRO A 208 -23.59 8.13 19.55
CA PRO A 208 -24.71 8.29 20.46
C PRO A 208 -25.20 9.73 20.46
N GLN A 209 -26.51 9.88 20.52
CA GLN A 209 -27.16 11.17 20.60
C GLN A 209 -26.87 11.82 21.97
N PRO A 210 -26.52 13.11 22.02
CA PRO A 210 -26.28 13.80 23.29
C PRO A 210 -27.50 13.73 24.21
N GLY A 211 -27.32 13.14 25.40
CA GLY A 211 -28.39 13.04 26.42
C GLY A 211 -29.40 11.91 26.20
N SER A 212 -29.17 11.01 25.23
CA SER A 212 -29.94 9.78 25.05
C SER A 212 -29.14 8.57 25.52
N ASP A 213 -29.84 7.60 26.12
CA ASP A 213 -29.30 6.27 26.47
C ASP A 213 -29.44 5.26 25.32
N GLU A 214 -29.96 5.69 24.16
CA GLU A 214 -30.09 4.84 22.99
C GLU A 214 -28.72 4.40 22.43
N PRO A 215 -28.63 3.18 21.89
CA PRO A 215 -27.40 2.69 21.31
C PRO A 215 -26.96 3.56 20.13
N ALA A 216 -25.65 3.78 20.03
CA ALA A 216 -25.06 4.54 18.95
C ALA A 216 -25.34 3.88 17.59
N VAL A 217 -25.88 4.66 16.65
CA VAL A 217 -26.13 4.25 15.26
C VAL A 217 -25.05 4.84 14.36
N TYR A 218 -24.47 4.01 13.49
CA TYR A 218 -23.40 4.38 12.57
C TYR A 218 -23.85 4.21 11.11
N ARG A 219 -23.44 5.14 10.25
CA ARG A 219 -23.68 5.04 8.80
C ARG A 219 -22.81 3.93 8.21
N ALA A 220 -23.34 3.17 7.25
CA ALA A 220 -22.68 1.97 6.72
C ALA A 220 -21.33 2.20 6.01
N ASP A 221 -21.00 3.43 5.62
CA ASP A 221 -19.69 3.78 5.05
C ASP A 221 -18.60 4.00 6.14
N SER A 222 -18.97 3.94 7.42
CA SER A 222 -18.02 3.95 8.53
C SER A 222 -17.13 2.71 8.52
N PHE A 223 -15.86 2.87 8.91
CA PHE A 223 -14.97 1.74 9.15
C PHE A 223 -15.45 0.96 10.39
N VAL A 224 -15.95 -0.26 10.18
CA VAL A 224 -16.60 -1.08 11.22
C VAL A 224 -15.72 -1.23 12.46
N CYS A 225 -14.43 -1.50 12.29
CA CYS A 225 -13.50 -1.65 13.41
C CYS A 225 -13.24 -0.34 14.18
N GLN A 226 -13.28 0.82 13.51
CA GLN A 226 -13.16 2.11 14.19
C GLN A 226 -14.45 2.48 14.90
N ALA A 227 -15.60 2.23 14.29
CA ALA A 227 -16.90 2.39 14.92
C ALA A 227 -17.03 1.50 16.17
N ALA A 228 -16.53 0.26 16.11
CA ALA A 228 -16.54 -0.66 17.26
C ALA A 228 -15.64 -0.19 18.42
N ILE A 229 -14.47 0.41 18.12
CA ILE A 229 -13.63 1.05 19.13
C ILE A 229 -14.35 2.29 19.68
N HIS A 230 -14.95 3.11 18.81
CA HIS A 230 -15.68 4.30 19.20
C HIS A 230 -16.83 3.95 20.17
N ALA A 231 -17.61 2.92 19.86
CA ALA A 231 -18.69 2.40 20.71
C ALA A 231 -18.21 1.66 21.98
N GLY A 232 -16.90 1.41 22.14
CA GLY A 232 -16.36 0.68 23.29
C GLY A 232 -16.53 -0.84 23.25
N VAL A 233 -16.99 -1.40 22.13
CA VAL A 233 -17.22 -2.86 21.94
C VAL A 233 -15.88 -3.62 21.91
N ILE A 234 -14.85 -3.00 21.36
CA ILE A 234 -13.49 -3.57 21.29
C ILE A 234 -12.45 -2.52 21.68
N THR A 235 -11.23 -2.95 21.97
CA THR A 235 -10.12 -2.03 22.29
C THR A 235 -9.13 -1.94 21.13
N ASN A 236 -8.47 -0.79 20.98
CA ASN A 236 -7.44 -0.62 19.96
C ASN A 236 -6.20 -1.50 20.20
N ALA A 237 -5.88 -1.82 21.46
CA ALA A 237 -4.64 -2.50 21.82
C ALA A 237 -4.63 -3.99 21.42
N VAL A 238 -5.74 -4.70 21.63
CA VAL A 238 -5.83 -6.14 21.37
C VAL A 238 -6.82 -6.50 20.25
N GLY A 239 -7.56 -5.52 19.72
CA GLY A 239 -8.68 -5.77 18.82
C GLY A 239 -9.84 -6.43 19.57
N GLY A 240 -10.60 -7.27 18.87
CA GLY A 240 -11.66 -8.05 19.50
C GLY A 240 -12.69 -8.56 18.49
N CYS A 241 -13.71 -9.23 19.02
CA CYS A 241 -14.89 -9.61 18.26
C CYS A 241 -16.11 -8.84 18.77
N GLY A 242 -17.08 -8.64 17.89
CA GLY A 242 -18.36 -8.07 18.24
C GLY A 242 -19.44 -8.60 17.29
N VAL A 243 -20.68 -8.22 17.57
CA VAL A 243 -21.80 -8.45 16.67
C VAL A 243 -22.33 -7.09 16.27
N LEU A 244 -22.38 -6.84 14.96
CA LEU A 244 -23.09 -5.70 14.41
C LEU A 244 -24.47 -6.15 13.95
N LYS A 245 -25.45 -5.27 14.09
CA LYS A 245 -26.81 -5.44 13.60
C LYS A 245 -27.06 -4.35 12.55
N LEU A 246 -27.60 -4.76 11.40
CA LEU A 246 -28.08 -3.79 10.42
C LEU A 246 -29.46 -3.28 10.81
N ASP A 247 -29.58 -1.97 10.98
CA ASP A 247 -30.80 -1.31 11.45
C ASP A 247 -31.64 -0.72 10.32
N GLY A 248 -31.18 -0.80 9.06
CA GLY A 248 -31.89 -0.23 7.92
C GLY A 248 -31.63 1.26 7.76
N ALA A 249 -32.65 1.98 7.32
CA ALA A 249 -32.56 3.43 7.19
C ALA A 249 -32.49 4.07 8.58
N ALA A 250 -31.61 5.06 8.71
CA ALA A 250 -31.54 5.90 9.89
C ALA A 250 -31.43 7.36 9.46
N HIS A 251 -31.95 8.23 10.33
CA HIS A 251 -32.05 9.67 10.13
C HIS A 251 -31.06 10.36 11.04
N SER A 252 -30.54 11.52 10.60
CA SER A 252 -29.70 12.42 11.41
C SER A 252 -28.63 11.75 12.30
N PHE A 253 -27.43 11.55 11.76
CA PHE A 253 -26.30 10.96 12.48
C PHE A 253 -25.53 12.01 13.28
N HIS A 254 -25.45 11.85 14.60
CA HIS A 254 -24.77 12.80 15.48
C HIS A 254 -23.25 12.58 15.57
N ALA A 255 -22.48 13.68 15.56
CA ALA A 255 -21.06 13.64 15.85
C ALA A 255 -20.79 13.54 17.36
N SER A 256 -19.81 12.73 17.75
CA SER A 256 -19.34 12.62 19.12
C SER A 256 -17.87 12.22 19.15
N LYS A 257 -17.28 12.19 20.36
CA LYS A 257 -15.90 11.75 20.56
C LYS A 257 -15.83 10.75 21.70
N GLN A 258 -15.58 9.50 21.37
CA GLN A 258 -15.48 8.40 22.32
C GLN A 258 -14.24 7.55 22.05
N HIS A 259 -13.63 7.03 23.12
CA HIS A 259 -12.48 6.11 23.06
C HIS A 259 -11.32 6.59 22.16
N GLY A 260 -11.14 7.90 22.05
CA GLY A 260 -10.09 8.53 21.23
C GLY A 260 -10.38 8.62 19.73
N ILE A 261 -11.58 8.26 19.28
CA ILE A 261 -12.07 8.43 17.91
C ILE A 261 -13.10 9.57 17.92
N ARG A 262 -13.09 10.41 16.88
CA ARG A 262 -14.08 11.46 16.66
C ARG A 262 -14.93 11.06 15.47
N SER A 263 -16.24 10.95 15.65
CA SER A 263 -17.15 10.73 14.55
C SER A 263 -17.58 12.03 13.87
N VAL A 264 -18.12 11.88 12.68
CA VAL A 264 -18.63 12.93 11.80
C VAL A 264 -20.15 12.92 11.84
N GLU A 265 -20.75 14.10 11.80
CA GLU A 265 -22.20 14.26 11.70
C GLU A 265 -22.68 14.11 10.25
N PHE A 266 -23.90 13.64 10.08
CA PHE A 266 -24.59 13.63 8.79
C PHE A 266 -26.07 13.97 9.02
N PRO A 267 -26.49 15.22 8.77
CA PRO A 267 -27.83 15.70 9.10
C PRO A 267 -28.84 15.32 8.00
N SER A 268 -28.91 14.03 7.67
CA SER A 268 -29.83 13.51 6.67
C SER A 268 -30.00 12.00 6.77
N THR A 269 -30.96 11.49 6.01
CA THR A 269 -31.33 10.08 5.95
C THR A 269 -30.35 9.30 5.09
N PHE A 270 -29.91 8.15 5.61
CA PHE A 270 -29.10 7.19 4.86
C PHE A 270 -29.72 5.79 4.95
N PRO A 271 -29.85 5.05 3.84
CA PRO A 271 -30.68 3.84 3.80
C PRO A 271 -30.06 2.63 4.51
N LYS A 272 -28.78 2.70 4.88
CA LYS A 272 -28.06 1.60 5.52
C LYS A 272 -27.26 2.07 6.74
N SER A 273 -27.68 1.62 7.90
CA SER A 273 -27.03 1.90 9.17
C SER A 273 -26.78 0.62 9.95
N PHE A 274 -25.91 0.70 10.95
CA PHE A 274 -25.65 -0.40 11.87
C PHE A 274 -25.38 0.09 13.29
N SER A 275 -25.75 -0.73 14.25
CA SER A 275 -25.42 -0.62 15.66
C SER A 275 -24.69 -1.88 16.13
N PHE A 276 -24.19 -1.85 17.35
CA PHE A 276 -23.54 -3.00 17.97
C PHE A 276 -24.45 -3.63 19.01
N VAL A 277 -24.50 -4.95 19.02
CA VAL A 277 -25.24 -5.72 20.03
C VAL A 277 -24.36 -5.84 21.27
N GLU A 278 -24.94 -5.54 22.43
CA GLU A 278 -24.28 -5.81 23.71
C GLU A 278 -24.22 -7.32 23.96
N LEU A 279 -22.99 -7.83 24.13
CA LEU A 279 -22.73 -9.23 24.41
C LEU A 279 -22.37 -9.39 25.89
N SER A 280 -22.94 -10.40 26.56
CA SER A 280 -22.47 -10.75 27.89
C SER A 280 -21.07 -11.37 27.85
N SER A 281 -20.31 -11.23 28.93
CA SER A 281 -18.94 -11.76 29.01
C SER A 281 -18.86 -13.27 28.79
N SER A 282 -19.94 -14.02 29.05
CA SER A 282 -20.02 -15.46 28.80
C SER A 282 -20.34 -15.82 27.34
N GLN A 283 -20.96 -14.91 26.58
CA GLN A 283 -21.32 -15.11 25.17
C GLN A 283 -20.15 -14.82 24.22
N ALA A 284 -19.20 -13.97 24.62
CA ALA A 284 -18.10 -13.50 23.78
C ALA A 284 -16.80 -14.30 23.99
N THR A 285 -16.73 -15.52 23.45
CA THR A 285 -15.44 -16.24 23.34
C THR A 285 -14.73 -15.78 22.08
N CYS A 286 -13.77 -14.86 22.17
CA CYS A 286 -12.97 -14.39 21.03
C CYS A 286 -11.47 -14.51 21.35
N PRO A 287 -10.70 -15.30 20.59
CA PRO A 287 -9.25 -15.34 20.76
C PRO A 287 -8.64 -13.97 20.48
N GLN A 288 -7.60 -13.58 21.21
CA GLN A 288 -6.87 -12.32 20.95
C GLN A 288 -6.18 -12.33 19.57
N ASP A 289 -5.87 -11.13 19.04
CA ASP A 289 -5.08 -10.97 17.81
C ASP A 289 -3.74 -11.73 17.91
N PRO A 290 -3.45 -12.69 17.01
CA PRO A 290 -2.32 -13.58 17.15
C PRO A 290 -1.01 -12.95 16.63
N ARG A 291 -1.02 -11.72 16.13
CA ARG A 291 0.13 -11.12 15.43
C ARG A 291 1.39 -11.06 16.27
N TRP A 292 1.29 -10.55 17.49
CA TRP A 292 2.44 -10.40 18.38
C TRP A 292 3.02 -11.73 18.84
N PRO A 293 2.24 -12.73 19.33
CA PRO A 293 2.81 -14.02 19.70
C PRO A 293 3.40 -14.76 18.48
N LEU A 294 2.73 -14.74 17.32
CA LEU A 294 3.25 -15.38 16.10
C LEU A 294 4.54 -14.69 15.59
N LEU A 295 4.62 -13.37 15.71
CA LEU A 295 5.84 -12.61 15.42
C LEU A 295 6.98 -13.03 16.36
N GLY A 296 6.70 -13.15 17.66
CA GLY A 296 7.69 -13.62 18.65
C GLY A 296 8.24 -15.01 18.33
N ILE A 297 7.37 -15.96 17.97
CA ILE A 297 7.75 -17.32 17.54
C ILE A 297 8.67 -17.25 16.30
N THR A 298 8.31 -16.43 15.31
CA THR A 298 9.08 -16.29 14.06
C THR A 298 10.43 -15.61 14.30
N ILE A 299 10.49 -14.55 15.12
CA ILE A 299 11.73 -13.88 15.52
C ILE A 299 12.63 -14.86 16.27
N GLY A 300 12.10 -15.62 17.22
CA GLY A 300 12.87 -16.61 18.00
C GLY A 300 13.47 -17.69 17.10
N ALA A 301 12.68 -18.25 16.20
CA ALA A 301 13.14 -19.27 15.26
C ALA A 301 14.20 -18.75 14.27
N LEU A 302 14.00 -17.58 13.68
CA LEU A 302 15.01 -16.97 12.80
C LEU A 302 16.26 -16.54 13.58
N SER A 303 16.13 -16.05 14.80
CA SER A 303 17.30 -15.70 15.63
C SER A 303 18.13 -16.94 15.95
N LEU A 304 17.50 -18.05 16.33
CA LEU A 304 18.19 -19.33 16.54
C LEU A 304 18.88 -19.81 15.24
N LEU A 305 18.19 -19.73 14.11
CA LEU A 305 18.76 -20.08 12.82
C LEU A 305 20.00 -19.23 12.50
N TRP A 306 19.89 -17.91 12.60
CA TRP A 306 20.97 -16.96 12.35
C TRP A 306 22.09 -17.02 13.38
N LEU A 307 21.84 -17.55 14.57
CA LEU A 307 22.86 -17.74 15.60
C LEU A 307 23.71 -18.99 15.35
N PHE A 308 23.12 -20.07 14.83
CA PHE A 308 23.78 -21.37 14.72
C PHE A 308 24.12 -21.81 13.29
N CYS A 309 23.49 -21.23 12.26
CA CYS A 309 23.72 -21.61 10.86
C CYS A 309 24.73 -20.70 10.17
N VAL A 310 25.72 -21.30 9.50
CA VAL A 310 26.73 -20.57 8.71
C VAL A 310 26.39 -20.51 7.21
N SER A 311 25.40 -21.27 6.76
CA SER A 311 25.11 -21.46 5.33
C SER A 311 24.30 -20.29 4.76
N PRO A 312 24.86 -19.50 3.82
CA PRO A 312 24.15 -18.40 3.17
C PRO A 312 22.78 -18.75 2.55
N PRO A 313 22.62 -19.85 1.80
CA PRO A 313 21.32 -20.19 1.20
C PRO A 313 20.27 -20.49 2.28
N VAL A 314 20.63 -21.23 3.33
CA VAL A 314 19.70 -21.55 4.42
C VAL A 314 19.25 -20.29 5.12
N LEU A 315 20.18 -19.38 5.46
CA LEU A 315 19.85 -18.11 6.11
C LEU A 315 18.90 -17.26 5.26
N PHE A 316 19.23 -17.06 3.98
CA PHE A 316 18.44 -16.21 3.09
C PHE A 316 17.05 -16.78 2.81
N PHE A 317 16.96 -18.03 2.35
CA PHE A 317 15.66 -18.62 1.95
C PHE A 317 14.76 -18.92 3.14
N SER A 318 15.30 -19.30 4.30
CA SER A 318 14.47 -19.46 5.51
C SER A 318 13.90 -18.11 5.96
N THR A 319 14.74 -17.06 5.97
CA THR A 319 14.29 -15.70 6.30
C THR A 319 13.20 -15.26 5.33
N PHE A 320 13.40 -15.46 4.02
CA PHE A 320 12.40 -15.14 3.01
C PHE A 320 11.08 -15.88 3.24
N VAL A 321 11.07 -17.21 3.34
CA VAL A 321 9.83 -18.00 3.46
C VAL A 321 9.10 -17.75 4.78
N MET A 322 9.82 -17.72 5.90
CA MET A 322 9.22 -17.52 7.22
C MET A 322 8.66 -16.11 7.35
N LEU A 323 9.40 -15.09 6.89
CA LEU A 323 8.92 -13.71 6.93
C LEU A 323 7.80 -13.46 5.90
N PHE A 324 7.82 -14.10 4.73
CA PHE A 324 6.74 -14.02 3.75
C PHE A 324 5.43 -14.60 4.30
N SER A 325 5.51 -15.76 4.97
CA SER A 325 4.37 -16.38 5.65
C SER A 325 3.87 -15.51 6.79
N GLN A 326 4.77 -14.96 7.61
CA GLN A 326 4.43 -14.05 8.70
C GLN A 326 3.73 -12.78 8.20
N VAL A 327 4.23 -12.15 7.14
CA VAL A 327 3.61 -10.93 6.61
C VAL A 327 2.28 -11.24 5.95
N GLY A 328 2.24 -12.19 5.00
CA GLY A 328 1.08 -12.46 4.16
C GLY A 328 -0.11 -13.13 4.86
N LEU A 329 0.10 -13.84 5.98
CA LEU A 329 -0.98 -14.52 6.70
C LEU A 329 -1.37 -13.85 8.03
N VAL A 330 -0.46 -13.08 8.61
CA VAL A 330 -0.56 -12.63 10.00
C VAL A 330 -0.43 -11.12 10.14
N SER A 331 0.75 -10.57 9.87
CA SER A 331 1.09 -9.18 10.22
C SER A 331 0.44 -8.15 9.31
N ASP A 332 0.38 -8.40 8.00
CA ASP A 332 -0.28 -7.52 7.02
C ASP A 332 -0.88 -8.38 5.89
N PRO A 333 -1.91 -9.20 6.18
CA PRO A 333 -2.54 -10.03 5.18
C PRO A 333 -3.39 -9.19 4.22
N PRO A 334 -3.57 -9.65 2.97
CA PRO A 334 -4.62 -9.16 2.08
C PRO A 334 -5.99 -9.04 2.78
N SER A 335 -6.83 -8.10 2.32
CA SER A 335 -8.19 -7.88 2.82
C SER A 335 -9.18 -8.97 2.33
N ILE A 336 -8.84 -10.22 2.59
CA ILE A 336 -9.59 -11.41 2.25
C ILE A 336 -10.11 -12.02 3.54
N SER A 337 -11.43 -12.22 3.59
CA SER A 337 -12.10 -12.70 4.81
C SER A 337 -12.00 -14.21 5.00
N GLN A 338 -11.97 -14.99 3.91
CA GLN A 338 -11.88 -16.43 3.97
C GLN A 338 -10.43 -16.90 4.06
N PHE A 339 -10.19 -17.85 4.97
CA PHE A 339 -8.84 -18.36 5.21
C PHE A 339 -8.28 -19.17 4.04
N ALA A 340 -9.12 -19.96 3.37
CA ALA A 340 -8.73 -20.76 2.20
C ALA A 340 -8.27 -19.86 1.04
N ASP A 341 -9.03 -18.81 0.73
CA ASP A 341 -8.69 -17.83 -0.30
C ASP A 341 -7.40 -17.07 0.03
N LEU A 342 -7.18 -16.76 1.31
CA LEU A 342 -5.94 -16.13 1.78
C LEU A 342 -4.73 -17.05 1.54
N PHE A 343 -4.86 -18.34 1.83
CA PHE A 343 -3.83 -19.34 1.54
C PHE A 343 -3.57 -19.50 0.04
N SER A 344 -4.64 -19.63 -0.75
CA SER A 344 -4.55 -19.69 -2.22
C SER A 344 -3.82 -18.47 -2.79
N THR A 345 -4.19 -17.27 -2.32
CA THR A 345 -3.55 -16.00 -2.71
C THR A 345 -2.09 -15.91 -2.27
N MET A 346 -1.74 -16.41 -1.08
CA MET A 346 -0.36 -16.45 -0.63
C MET A 346 0.50 -17.32 -1.56
N PHE A 347 0.04 -18.53 -1.91
CA PHE A 347 0.79 -19.44 -2.78
C PHE A 347 0.89 -18.95 -4.22
N SER A 348 -0.15 -18.30 -4.76
CA SER A 348 -0.09 -17.68 -6.10
C SER A 348 0.98 -16.59 -6.19
N ARG A 349 1.21 -15.87 -5.08
CA ARG A 349 2.25 -14.84 -4.97
C ARG A 349 3.63 -15.40 -4.63
N LEU A 350 3.69 -16.47 -3.83
CA LEU A 350 4.94 -17.06 -3.34
C LEU A 350 5.81 -17.64 -4.46
N LEU A 351 5.22 -18.32 -5.45
CA LEU A 351 5.97 -18.95 -6.54
C LEU A 351 6.78 -17.93 -7.38
N PRO A 352 6.16 -16.90 -8.00
CA PRO A 352 6.90 -15.87 -8.72
C PRO A 352 7.84 -15.08 -7.78
N ALA A 353 7.45 -14.84 -6.53
CA ALA A 353 8.32 -14.19 -5.55
C ALA A 353 9.57 -15.02 -5.25
N SER A 354 9.45 -16.35 -5.22
CA SER A 354 10.58 -17.27 -4.99
C SER A 354 11.56 -17.25 -6.16
N PHE A 355 11.08 -17.11 -7.40
CA PHE A 355 11.95 -16.92 -8.56
C PHE A 355 12.77 -15.62 -8.45
N VAL A 356 12.10 -14.51 -8.13
CA VAL A 356 12.80 -13.23 -7.91
C VAL A 356 13.76 -13.33 -6.73
N ALA A 357 13.35 -13.94 -5.61
CA ALA A 357 14.21 -14.17 -4.45
C ALA A 357 15.43 -15.03 -4.80
N PHE A 358 15.31 -16.01 -5.68
CA PHE A 358 16.44 -16.79 -6.18
C PHE A 358 17.43 -15.93 -6.99
N VAL A 359 16.94 -15.06 -7.87
CA VAL A 359 17.78 -14.11 -8.62
C VAL A 359 18.49 -13.15 -7.67
N LEU A 360 17.75 -12.57 -6.71
CA LEU A 360 18.30 -11.68 -5.68
C LEU A 360 19.33 -12.41 -4.82
N TYR A 361 19.09 -13.68 -4.46
CA TYR A 361 20.06 -14.50 -3.76
C TYR A 361 21.33 -14.69 -4.57
N LYS A 362 21.21 -15.15 -5.83
CA LYS A 362 22.35 -15.49 -6.68
C LYS A 362 23.27 -14.29 -6.93
N TYR A 363 22.68 -13.12 -7.21
CA TYR A 363 23.44 -11.94 -7.63
C TYR A 363 23.69 -10.90 -6.54
N CYS A 364 22.91 -10.90 -5.45
CA CYS A 364 23.01 -9.88 -4.40
C CYS A 364 23.36 -10.47 -3.03
N ALA A 365 22.60 -11.46 -2.55
CA ALA A 365 22.79 -11.99 -1.19
C ALA A 365 24.00 -12.93 -1.08
N ARG A 366 24.25 -13.78 -2.09
CA ARG A 366 25.39 -14.69 -2.09
C ARG A 366 26.74 -13.94 -2.06
N PRO A 367 26.98 -12.90 -2.89
CA PRO A 367 28.21 -12.09 -2.78
C PRO A 367 28.38 -11.39 -1.43
N LEU A 368 27.28 -11.00 -0.76
CA LEU A 368 27.32 -10.41 0.58
C LEU A 368 27.63 -11.44 1.66
N LEU A 369 26.90 -12.56 1.68
CA LEU A 369 26.86 -13.50 2.80
C LEU A 369 27.95 -14.58 2.74
N THR A 370 28.45 -14.93 1.55
CA THR A 370 29.50 -15.98 1.41
C THR A 370 30.81 -15.57 2.10
N PRO A 371 31.33 -14.34 1.89
CA PRO A 371 32.52 -13.87 2.63
C PRO A 371 32.31 -13.77 4.14
N LEU A 372 31.04 -13.70 4.59
CA LEU A 372 30.64 -13.59 6.00
C LEU A 372 30.16 -14.93 6.57
N SER A 373 30.43 -16.04 5.88
CA SER A 373 30.06 -17.39 6.32
C SER A 373 30.90 -17.85 7.51
N GLU A 374 32.09 -17.27 7.70
CA GLU A 374 32.95 -17.60 8.82
C GLU A 374 32.28 -17.30 10.19
N PRO A 375 32.46 -18.17 11.20
CA PRO A 375 31.81 -18.02 12.50
C PRO A 375 32.14 -16.73 13.25
N MET A 376 33.27 -16.08 12.93
CA MET A 376 33.68 -14.82 13.57
C MET A 376 32.76 -13.63 13.28
N TYR A 377 31.83 -13.77 12.32
CA TYR A 377 30.84 -12.75 11.95
C TYR A 377 29.41 -13.08 12.43
N GLN A 378 29.21 -14.18 13.16
CA GLN A 378 27.89 -14.76 13.39
C GLN A 378 26.90 -13.81 14.07
N LEU A 379 27.31 -13.19 15.18
CA LEU A 379 26.47 -12.23 15.90
C LEU A 379 26.29 -10.94 15.08
N THR A 380 27.36 -10.47 14.43
CA THR A 380 27.31 -9.26 13.62
C THR A 380 26.31 -9.37 12.48
N LYS A 381 26.35 -10.48 11.71
CA LYS A 381 25.42 -10.67 10.59
C LYS A 381 23.98 -10.84 11.07
N MET A 382 23.75 -11.55 12.18
CA MET A 382 22.42 -11.69 12.78
C MET A 382 21.83 -10.31 13.17
N PHE A 383 22.54 -9.52 13.97
CA PHE A 383 22.04 -8.24 14.48
C PHE A 383 21.93 -7.15 13.41
N LEU A 384 22.78 -7.18 12.38
CA LEU A 384 22.72 -6.19 11.31
C LEU A 384 21.72 -6.55 10.21
N TYR A 385 21.41 -7.83 9.98
CA TYR A 385 20.52 -8.25 8.89
C TYR A 385 19.08 -8.47 9.34
N LEU A 386 18.88 -9.18 10.44
CA LEU A 386 17.56 -9.69 10.83
C LEU A 386 16.61 -8.58 11.32
N PRO A 387 17.01 -7.65 12.20
CA PRO A 387 16.12 -6.57 12.62
C PRO A 387 15.67 -5.67 11.46
N PRO A 388 16.54 -5.22 10.54
CA PRO A 388 16.11 -4.47 9.36
C PRO A 388 15.17 -5.27 8.45
N ALA A 389 15.34 -6.58 8.31
CA ALA A 389 14.41 -7.43 7.57
C ALA A 389 13.00 -7.41 8.15
N PHE A 390 12.87 -7.52 9.48
CA PHE A 390 11.56 -7.36 10.14
C PHE A 390 11.03 -5.93 10.02
N ILE A 391 11.88 -4.91 10.14
CA ILE A 391 11.47 -3.50 9.98
C ILE A 391 10.88 -3.27 8.57
N GLY A 392 11.51 -3.80 7.53
CA GLY A 392 10.98 -3.73 6.16
C GLY A 392 9.74 -4.60 5.95
N GLY A 393 9.69 -5.80 6.54
CA GLY A 393 8.55 -6.70 6.46
C GLY A 393 7.28 -6.16 7.13
N LEU A 394 7.46 -5.41 8.22
CA LEU A 394 6.43 -4.74 9.01
C LEU A 394 6.27 -3.27 8.62
N ASN A 395 6.43 -2.94 7.34
CA ASN A 395 6.35 -1.57 6.81
C ASN A 395 5.10 -0.81 7.26
N ASN A 396 3.97 -1.52 7.40
CA ASN A 396 2.69 -0.99 7.90
C ASN A 396 2.76 -0.48 9.36
N TYR A 397 3.64 -1.06 10.20
CA TYR A 397 3.88 -0.63 11.58
C TYR A 397 5.10 0.29 11.73
N THR A 398 6.04 0.24 10.77
CA THR A 398 7.29 1.01 10.79
C THR A 398 7.18 2.26 9.91
N PHE A 399 7.62 2.22 8.66
CA PHE A 399 7.74 3.42 7.82
C PHE A 399 6.38 4.05 7.51
N ALA A 400 5.34 3.26 7.17
CA ALA A 400 4.03 3.83 6.84
C ALA A 400 3.38 4.56 8.03
N ARG A 401 3.71 4.14 9.26
CA ARG A 401 3.25 4.76 10.49
C ARG A 401 4.07 5.99 10.86
N LEU A 402 5.41 5.88 10.76
CA LEU A 402 6.36 6.89 11.25
C LEU A 402 6.60 8.01 10.24
N ILE A 403 6.51 7.71 8.94
CA ILE A 403 6.80 8.63 7.85
C ILE A 403 5.48 8.90 7.12
N PRO A 404 4.84 10.06 7.32
CA PRO A 404 3.60 10.43 6.65
C PRO A 404 3.86 10.78 5.17
N LEU A 405 4.14 9.76 4.36
CA LEU A 405 4.34 9.83 2.91
C LEU A 405 3.61 8.65 2.25
N GLU A 406 2.29 8.77 2.09
CA GLU A 406 1.50 7.72 1.44
C GLU A 406 1.75 7.70 -0.07
N ARG A 407 1.92 8.88 -0.67
CA ARG A 407 2.19 9.08 -2.09
C ARG A 407 3.06 10.34 -2.28
N LEU A 408 3.95 10.29 -3.27
CA LEU A 408 4.82 11.41 -3.65
C LEU A 408 4.14 12.31 -4.70
N THR A 409 2.86 12.66 -4.50
CA THR A 409 2.18 13.63 -5.38
C THR A 409 2.26 15.04 -4.78
N PRO A 410 2.29 16.09 -5.61
CA PRO A 410 2.25 17.47 -5.10
C PRO A 410 1.03 17.75 -4.21
N HIS A 411 -0.11 17.11 -4.51
CA HIS A 411 -1.35 17.24 -3.74
C HIS A 411 -1.19 16.69 -2.32
N ASP A 412 -0.62 15.49 -2.21
CA ASP A 412 -0.54 14.76 -0.95
C ASP A 412 0.52 15.37 -0.05
N ILE A 413 1.63 15.88 -0.62
CA ILE A 413 2.64 16.65 0.12
C ILE A 413 2.06 17.93 0.74
N GLN A 414 1.05 18.53 0.10
CA GLN A 414 0.38 19.73 0.62
C GLN A 414 -0.67 19.41 1.69
N LYS A 415 -1.44 18.33 1.50
CA LYS A 415 -2.58 17.99 2.36
C LYS A 415 -2.24 17.06 3.52
N GLN A 416 -1.25 16.18 3.36
CA GLN A 416 -0.90 15.20 4.38
C GLN A 416 -0.12 15.88 5.53
N PRO A 417 -0.59 15.79 6.78
CA PRO A 417 0.09 16.42 7.90
C PRO A 417 1.47 15.78 8.13
N GLY A 418 2.51 16.61 8.22
CA GLY A 418 3.89 16.18 8.46
C GLY A 418 4.68 15.73 7.23
N ALA A 419 4.07 15.64 6.04
CA ALA A 419 4.74 15.16 4.82
C ALA A 419 5.98 15.99 4.43
N LYS A 420 5.91 17.32 4.54
CA LYS A 420 7.04 18.22 4.22
C LYS A 420 8.25 17.99 5.13
N VAL A 421 8.02 17.79 6.43
CA VAL A 421 9.09 17.53 7.41
C VAL A 421 9.70 16.15 7.17
N ALA A 422 8.87 15.14 6.95
CA ALA A 422 9.34 13.80 6.58
C ALA A 422 10.22 13.84 5.32
N LEU A 423 9.79 14.53 4.27
CA LEU A 423 10.56 14.65 3.03
C LEU A 423 11.94 15.32 3.25
N ALA A 424 11.97 16.38 4.08
CA ALA A 424 13.20 17.09 4.43
C ALA A 424 14.22 16.23 5.20
N LEU A 425 13.77 15.20 5.92
CA LEU A 425 14.65 14.26 6.64
C LEU A 425 15.01 13.03 5.79
N VAL A 426 14.06 12.51 5.02
CA VAL A 426 14.25 11.29 4.23
C VAL A 426 15.19 11.54 3.05
N ILE A 427 15.04 12.66 2.32
CA ILE A 427 15.86 12.93 1.13
C ILE A 427 17.37 12.99 1.48
N PRO A 428 17.84 13.81 2.44
CA PRO A 428 19.25 13.83 2.81
C PRO A 428 19.75 12.46 3.27
N THR A 429 18.92 11.73 4.03
CA THR A 429 19.27 10.39 4.51
C THR A 429 19.52 9.42 3.35
N VAL A 430 18.61 9.38 2.37
CA VAL A 430 18.74 8.53 1.18
C VAL A 430 19.96 8.96 0.33
N VAL A 431 20.20 10.26 0.18
CA VAL A 431 21.39 10.77 -0.54
C VAL A 431 22.68 10.31 0.15
N CYS A 432 22.77 10.42 1.48
CA CYS A 432 23.92 9.92 2.25
C CYS A 432 24.12 8.41 2.08
N ILE A 433 23.04 7.62 2.06
CA ILE A 433 23.10 6.17 1.80
C ILE A 433 23.65 5.89 0.41
N ILE A 434 23.14 6.57 -0.63
CA ILE A 434 23.57 6.38 -2.02
C ILE A 434 25.05 6.76 -2.17
N LEU A 435 25.45 7.92 -1.66
CA LEU A 435 26.83 8.41 -1.77
C LEU A 435 27.81 7.50 -1.01
N SER A 436 27.45 7.05 0.19
CA SER A 436 28.29 6.13 0.96
C SER A 436 28.42 4.78 0.28
N GLN A 437 27.35 4.18 -0.23
CA GLN A 437 27.43 2.92 -0.98
C GLN A 437 28.21 3.07 -2.29
N ALA A 438 28.00 4.16 -3.04
CA ALA A 438 28.76 4.46 -4.25
C ALA A 438 30.27 4.59 -3.96
N TRP A 439 30.62 5.24 -2.86
CA TRP A 439 32.01 5.32 -2.40
C TRP A 439 32.60 3.93 -2.09
N GLN A 440 31.87 3.08 -1.35
CA GLN A 440 32.31 1.72 -1.04
C GLN A 440 32.49 0.87 -2.32
N ILE A 441 31.54 0.92 -3.26
CA ILE A 441 31.62 0.24 -4.56
C ILE A 441 32.87 0.67 -5.32
N ARG A 442 33.20 1.97 -5.30
CA ARG A 442 34.41 2.51 -5.90
C ARG A 442 35.67 2.01 -5.21
N MET A 443 35.72 2.03 -3.88
CA MET A 443 36.89 1.53 -3.13
C MET A 443 37.17 0.06 -3.41
N GLY A 444 36.14 -0.76 -3.66
CA GLY A 444 36.27 -2.15 -4.09
C GLY A 444 36.62 -2.36 -5.57
N GLY A 445 36.76 -1.29 -6.37
CA GLY A 445 37.10 -1.39 -7.79
C GLY A 445 35.98 -1.87 -8.70
N LEU A 446 34.72 -1.88 -8.22
CA LEU A 446 33.58 -2.48 -8.92
C LEU A 446 32.69 -1.46 -9.66
N MET A 447 32.97 -0.15 -9.50
CA MET A 447 32.11 0.93 -10.01
C MET A 447 31.74 0.81 -11.49
N PRO A 448 32.62 0.48 -12.45
CA PRO A 448 32.23 0.38 -13.86
C PRO A 448 31.12 -0.66 -14.11
N ARG A 449 31.15 -1.78 -13.38
CA ARG A 449 30.14 -2.84 -13.49
C ARG A 449 28.79 -2.38 -12.94
N TYR A 450 28.80 -1.73 -11.78
CA TYR A 450 27.59 -1.23 -11.14
C TYR A 450 26.98 -0.08 -11.93
N LEU A 451 27.80 0.81 -12.47
CA LEU A 451 27.35 1.88 -13.35
C LEU A 451 26.64 1.30 -14.58
N LYS A 452 27.16 0.24 -15.21
CA LYS A 452 26.46 -0.47 -16.28
C LYS A 452 25.07 -0.96 -15.85
N ILE A 453 24.95 -1.63 -14.69
CA ILE A 453 23.67 -2.16 -14.18
C ILE A 453 22.67 -1.03 -13.91
N TYR A 454 23.11 0.03 -13.22
CA TYR A 454 22.22 1.14 -12.87
C TYR A 454 21.89 2.03 -14.07
N CYS A 455 22.79 2.18 -15.03
CA CYS A 455 22.50 2.87 -16.28
C CYS A 455 21.50 2.07 -17.13
N THR A 456 21.56 0.73 -17.17
CA THR A 456 20.55 -0.05 -17.91
C THR A 456 19.19 0.00 -17.22
N MET A 457 19.14 -0.12 -15.89
CA MET A 457 17.90 0.07 -15.13
C MET A 457 17.33 1.49 -15.33
N GLY A 458 18.18 2.51 -15.26
CA GLY A 458 17.81 3.91 -15.49
C GLY A 458 17.30 4.15 -16.91
N LEU A 459 17.94 3.57 -17.92
CA LEU A 459 17.48 3.63 -19.31
C LEU A 459 16.10 3.00 -19.48
N ILE A 460 15.85 1.84 -18.85
CA ILE A 460 14.52 1.20 -18.88
C ILE A 460 13.48 2.14 -18.26
N LEU A 461 13.76 2.75 -17.10
CA LEU A 461 12.85 3.71 -16.47
C LEU A 461 12.62 4.96 -17.34
N LEU A 462 13.67 5.47 -18.01
CA LEU A 462 13.57 6.59 -18.94
C LEU A 462 12.76 6.26 -20.20
N ILE A 463 12.79 5.01 -20.66
CA ILE A 463 11.94 4.53 -21.78
C ILE A 463 10.48 4.39 -21.34
N LEU A 464 10.24 3.96 -20.10
CA LEU A 464 8.88 3.81 -19.55
C LEU A 464 8.22 5.16 -19.21
N LEU A 465 9.02 6.17 -18.85
CA LEU A 465 8.55 7.49 -18.42
C LEU A 465 7.69 8.25 -19.46
N PRO A 466 8.05 8.32 -20.76
CA PRO A 466 7.30 9.07 -21.78
C PRO A 466 6.18 8.26 -22.44
N LEU A 467 5.87 7.04 -22.00
CA LEU A 467 4.84 6.23 -22.64
C LEU A 467 3.46 6.92 -22.55
N PRO A 468 2.78 7.14 -23.69
CA PRO A 468 1.52 7.86 -23.70
C PRO A 468 0.43 7.10 -22.94
N GLY A 469 -0.27 7.79 -22.05
CA GLY A 469 -1.44 7.27 -21.32
C GLY A 469 -1.07 6.44 -20.09
N LEU A 470 0.21 6.38 -19.75
CA LEU A 470 0.75 5.63 -18.62
C LEU A 470 1.56 6.55 -17.70
N ARG A 471 1.61 6.18 -16.43
CA ARG A 471 2.32 6.89 -15.37
C ARG A 471 3.26 5.91 -14.68
N LEU A 472 4.51 6.33 -14.52
CA LEU A 472 5.50 5.55 -13.79
C LEU A 472 5.17 5.57 -12.28
N ARG A 473 4.88 4.41 -11.70
CA ARG A 473 4.67 4.26 -10.26
C ARG A 473 5.58 3.17 -9.70
N ILE A 474 6.54 3.60 -8.91
CA ILE A 474 7.52 2.69 -8.32
C ILE A 474 7.06 2.28 -6.92
N HIS A 475 6.48 1.09 -6.83
CA HIS A 475 6.13 0.45 -5.57
C HIS A 475 7.38 0.08 -4.77
N HIS A 476 7.28 0.00 -3.44
CA HIS A 476 8.43 -0.27 -2.57
C HIS A 476 9.10 -1.63 -2.81
N TYR A 477 8.37 -2.64 -3.28
CA TYR A 477 8.98 -3.91 -3.69
C TYR A 477 9.83 -3.78 -4.97
N ILE A 478 9.46 -2.87 -5.90
CA ILE A 478 10.24 -2.56 -7.10
C ILE A 478 11.50 -1.79 -6.67
N LEU A 479 11.37 -0.81 -5.77
CA LEU A 479 12.52 -0.12 -5.18
C LEU A 479 13.49 -1.12 -4.53
N ALA A 480 12.97 -2.13 -3.82
CA ALA A 480 13.79 -3.18 -3.25
C ALA A 480 14.59 -3.94 -4.32
N ILE A 481 13.95 -4.35 -5.43
CA ILE A 481 14.64 -5.02 -6.56
C ILE A 481 15.70 -4.12 -7.19
N LEU A 482 15.39 -2.85 -7.42
CA LEU A 482 16.31 -1.88 -8.05
C LEU A 482 17.53 -1.58 -7.18
N LEU A 483 17.35 -1.46 -5.85
CA LEU A 483 18.41 -1.06 -4.93
C LEU A 483 19.23 -2.24 -4.38
N MET A 484 18.69 -3.46 -4.37
CA MET A 484 19.36 -4.63 -3.80
C MET A 484 20.74 -4.96 -4.39
N PRO A 485 20.99 -4.82 -5.72
CA PRO A 485 22.33 -5.01 -6.29
C PRO A 485 23.40 -4.18 -5.58
N GLY A 486 23.11 -2.91 -5.24
CA GLY A 486 24.00 -1.98 -4.54
C GLY A 486 24.39 -2.40 -3.12
N THR A 487 23.85 -3.51 -2.61
CA THR A 487 24.15 -4.09 -1.29
C THR A 487 24.96 -5.38 -1.38
N ALA A 488 25.45 -5.77 -2.56
CA ALA A 488 26.17 -7.03 -2.76
C ALA A 488 27.65 -6.97 -2.35
N LEU A 489 27.97 -6.25 -1.25
CA LEU A 489 29.31 -6.02 -0.74
C LEU A 489 29.39 -6.37 0.76
N PRO A 490 30.43 -7.05 1.26
CA PRO A 490 30.54 -7.53 2.65
C PRO A 490 30.82 -6.42 3.69
N THR A 491 30.07 -5.32 3.64
CA THR A 491 30.15 -4.18 4.57
C THR A 491 28.98 -4.17 5.55
N ARG A 492 29.16 -3.51 6.71
CA ARG A 492 28.08 -3.38 7.73
C ARG A 492 26.82 -2.69 7.19
N PRO A 493 26.91 -1.56 6.46
CA PRO A 493 25.71 -0.92 5.89
C PRO A 493 24.98 -1.83 4.91
N SER A 494 25.72 -2.60 4.09
CA SER A 494 25.11 -3.51 3.12
C SER A 494 24.29 -4.63 3.78
N LEU A 495 24.69 -5.15 4.95
CA LEU A 495 23.86 -6.09 5.73
C LEU A 495 22.53 -5.46 6.15
N ILE A 496 22.58 -4.22 6.67
CA ILE A 496 21.40 -3.47 7.11
C ILE A 496 20.46 -3.22 5.93
N TYR A 497 21.00 -2.68 4.83
CA TYR A 497 20.21 -2.34 3.66
C TYR A 497 19.65 -3.60 2.98
N GLN A 498 20.42 -4.67 2.86
CA GLN A 498 19.91 -5.89 2.22
C GLN A 498 18.80 -6.54 3.04
N GLY A 499 18.94 -6.59 4.38
CA GLY A 499 17.87 -7.03 5.27
C GLY A 499 16.61 -6.18 5.07
N LEU A 500 16.74 -4.85 5.16
CA LEU A 500 15.65 -3.91 4.97
C LEU A 500 14.94 -4.08 3.62
N LEU A 501 15.70 -4.14 2.52
CA LEU A 501 15.15 -4.27 1.17
C LEU A 501 14.47 -5.63 0.97
N LEU A 502 15.00 -6.71 1.54
CA LEU A 502 14.32 -8.02 1.53
C LEU A 502 12.97 -7.94 2.24
N GLY A 503 12.92 -7.28 3.40
CA GLY A 503 11.69 -7.03 4.13
C GLY A 503 10.67 -6.23 3.30
N LEU A 504 11.08 -5.12 2.69
CA LEU A 504 10.21 -4.29 1.85
C LEU A 504 9.69 -5.03 0.61
N PHE A 505 10.56 -5.84 -0.02
CA PHE A 505 10.18 -6.73 -1.12
C PHE A 505 9.08 -7.71 -0.70
N ILE A 506 9.27 -8.38 0.44
CA ILE A 506 8.29 -9.32 1.01
C ILE A 506 6.99 -8.60 1.34
N ASN A 507 7.05 -7.45 2.04
CA ASN A 507 5.85 -6.71 2.42
C ASN A 507 5.00 -6.31 1.21
N GLY A 508 5.62 -5.73 0.18
CA GLY A 508 4.90 -5.30 -1.01
C GLY A 508 4.19 -6.46 -1.72
N ILE A 509 4.88 -7.58 -1.94
CA ILE A 509 4.29 -8.70 -2.68
C ILE A 509 3.31 -9.49 -1.82
N ALA A 510 3.64 -9.79 -0.56
CA ALA A 510 2.77 -10.59 0.29
C ALA A 510 1.40 -9.89 0.51
N ARG A 511 1.39 -8.56 0.72
CA ARG A 511 0.16 -7.77 0.92
C ARG A 511 -0.56 -7.41 -0.38
N TRP A 512 0.16 -6.89 -1.38
CA TRP A 512 -0.44 -6.27 -2.58
C TRP A 512 -0.30 -7.11 -3.85
N GLY A 513 0.65 -8.05 -3.89
CA GLY A 513 0.98 -8.81 -5.09
C GLY A 513 1.94 -8.06 -6.03
N PHE A 514 1.99 -8.49 -7.29
CA PHE A 514 2.85 -7.88 -8.32
C PHE A 514 2.10 -6.76 -9.05
N ALA A 515 2.12 -5.56 -8.47
CA ALA A 515 1.59 -4.37 -9.14
C ALA A 515 2.41 -4.01 -10.39
N SER A 516 1.86 -3.20 -11.29
CA SER A 516 2.62 -2.74 -12.45
C SER A 516 3.63 -1.66 -12.05
N ILE A 517 4.72 -1.54 -12.83
CA ILE A 517 5.64 -0.39 -12.76
C ILE A 517 5.08 0.84 -13.49
N ILE A 518 4.18 0.61 -14.45
CA ILE A 518 3.48 1.62 -15.25
C ILE A 518 1.97 1.42 -15.08
N GLU A 519 1.28 2.43 -14.56
CA GLU A 519 -0.16 2.37 -14.29
C GLU A 519 -0.91 3.39 -15.14
N THR A 520 -2.19 3.13 -15.40
CA THR A 520 -3.05 4.12 -16.04
C THR A 520 -3.37 5.23 -15.03
N PRO A 521 -3.59 6.47 -15.49
CA PRO A 521 -4.05 7.55 -14.59
C PRO A 521 -5.31 7.21 -13.81
N ALA A 522 -6.25 6.48 -14.43
CA ALA A 522 -7.45 5.98 -13.77
C ALA A 522 -7.11 5.06 -12.58
N ALA A 523 -6.20 4.09 -12.78
CA ALA A 523 -5.73 3.20 -11.70
C ALA A 523 -5.02 3.96 -10.56
N LEU A 524 -4.48 5.15 -10.85
CA LEU A 524 -3.85 6.03 -9.86
C LEU A 524 -4.84 6.95 -9.13
N GLY A 525 -6.08 7.04 -9.61
CA GLY A 525 -7.03 8.07 -9.18
C GLY A 525 -6.58 9.48 -9.58
N GLU A 526 -5.68 9.59 -10.57
CA GLU A 526 -5.25 10.86 -11.13
C GLU A 526 -6.24 11.34 -12.19
N GLN A 527 -6.64 12.59 -12.08
CA GLN A 527 -7.21 13.35 -13.19
C GLN A 527 -6.07 13.62 -14.19
N ALA A 528 -5.76 12.68 -15.09
CA ALA A 528 -4.68 12.92 -16.04
C ALA A 528 -5.05 13.99 -17.09
N PRO A 529 -4.12 14.89 -17.41
CA PRO A 529 -4.03 15.49 -18.73
C PRO A 529 -3.34 14.51 -19.71
N GLY A 530 -4.11 14.04 -20.72
CA GLY A 530 -3.67 13.35 -21.96
C GLY A 530 -2.98 11.99 -21.79
N PRO A 531 -2.63 11.24 -22.86
CA PRO A 531 -2.91 11.34 -24.31
C PRO A 531 -3.68 10.08 -24.77
N GLY A 532 -4.99 10.09 -24.54
CA GLY A 532 -5.99 9.17 -25.11
C GLY A 532 -7.18 9.93 -25.71
N GLY A 533 -6.94 11.20 -26.07
CA GLY A 533 -7.93 12.19 -26.44
C GLY A 533 -7.50 13.56 -25.94
N SER A 534 -7.81 14.62 -26.68
CA SER A 534 -7.45 16.02 -26.40
C SER A 534 -8.08 16.61 -25.12
N HIS A 535 -8.81 15.81 -24.36
CA HIS A 535 -9.49 16.15 -23.11
C HIS A 535 -9.10 15.09 -22.08
N GLY A 536 -8.90 15.48 -20.82
CA GLY A 536 -8.38 14.58 -19.76
C GLY A 536 -9.20 13.32 -19.53
N TRP A 537 -8.90 12.54 -18.49
CA TRP A 537 -9.82 11.46 -18.06
C TRP A 537 -11.23 12.05 -17.97
N TRP A 538 -12.17 11.54 -18.77
CA TRP A 538 -13.53 12.06 -18.89
C TRP A 538 -14.23 12.11 -17.52
N GLY A 539 -13.87 11.18 -16.63
CA GLY A 539 -14.32 11.13 -15.24
C GLY A 539 -13.58 12.06 -14.29
N GLY A 540 -12.61 12.85 -14.75
CA GLY A 540 -11.86 13.77 -13.90
C GLY A 540 -12.63 15.04 -13.55
N THR A 541 -13.66 15.35 -14.32
CA THR A 541 -14.56 16.49 -14.14
C THR A 541 -16.00 16.01 -13.96
N TYR A 542 -16.90 16.92 -13.64
CA TYR A 542 -18.30 16.64 -13.33
C TYR A 542 -19.24 17.70 -13.96
N PRO A 543 -20.54 17.40 -14.09
CA PRO A 543 -21.53 18.34 -14.59
C PRO A 543 -21.52 19.69 -13.86
N ASN A 544 -21.63 20.78 -14.61
CA ASN A 544 -21.65 22.14 -14.10
C ASN A 544 -23.08 22.52 -13.71
N VAL A 545 -23.47 22.14 -12.49
CA VAL A 545 -24.78 22.47 -11.93
C VAL A 545 -24.70 23.83 -11.24
N SER A 546 -25.43 24.81 -11.78
CA SER A 546 -25.56 26.17 -11.25
C SER A 546 -27.03 26.52 -10.99
N ASP A 547 -27.28 27.68 -10.37
CA ASP A 547 -28.64 28.15 -10.08
C ASP A 547 -29.51 28.32 -11.35
N SER A 548 -28.92 28.48 -12.53
CA SER A 548 -29.67 28.55 -13.80
C SER A 548 -30.10 27.19 -14.33
N SER A 549 -29.44 26.11 -13.90
CA SER A 549 -29.76 24.74 -14.30
C SER A 549 -30.74 24.05 -13.34
N VAL A 550 -31.12 24.73 -12.25
CA VAL A 550 -31.94 24.17 -11.17
C VAL A 550 -33.21 25.00 -11.01
N SER A 551 -34.37 24.35 -10.97
CA SER A 551 -35.63 24.98 -10.59
C SER A 551 -36.21 24.30 -9.36
N VAL A 552 -36.52 25.09 -8.33
CA VAL A 552 -37.14 24.62 -7.09
C VAL A 552 -38.58 25.10 -7.06
N SER A 553 -39.52 24.18 -6.87
CA SER A 553 -40.94 24.45 -6.69
C SER A 553 -41.35 24.10 -5.26
N LEU A 554 -41.65 25.12 -4.47
CA LEU A 554 -42.08 24.99 -3.08
C LEU A 554 -43.60 25.21 -2.95
N PRO A 555 -44.27 24.62 -1.95
CA PRO A 555 -45.68 24.81 -1.68
C PRO A 555 -46.00 26.28 -1.38
N GLY A 556 -47.03 26.81 -2.06
CA GLY A 556 -47.49 28.19 -1.88
C GLY A 556 -48.39 28.39 -0.66
N PRO A 557 -48.75 29.64 -0.33
CA PRO A 557 -49.69 29.96 0.74
C PRO A 557 -51.06 29.32 0.45
N GLY A 558 -51.46 28.33 1.25
CA GLY A 558 -52.71 27.58 1.08
C GLY A 558 -52.56 26.12 0.66
N SER A 559 -51.32 25.61 0.53
CA SER A 559 -51.09 24.17 0.37
C SER A 559 -51.38 23.40 1.67
N PRO A 560 -51.78 22.11 1.60
CA PRO A 560 -51.96 21.26 2.78
C PRO A 560 -50.62 20.81 3.43
N GLU A 561 -49.48 21.13 2.82
CA GLU A 561 -48.16 20.69 3.28
C GLU A 561 -47.73 21.44 4.56
N ILE A 562 -47.38 20.69 5.61
CA ILE A 562 -47.02 21.23 6.94
C ILE A 562 -45.66 21.94 6.89
N HIS A 563 -44.71 21.38 6.14
CA HIS A 563 -43.33 21.87 6.07
C HIS A 563 -43.07 22.55 4.73
N HIS A 564 -42.83 23.87 4.74
CA HIS A 564 -42.53 24.65 3.53
C HIS A 564 -41.30 24.16 2.75
N GLY A 565 -40.41 23.39 3.42
CA GLY A 565 -39.27 22.76 2.78
C GLY A 565 -39.62 21.58 1.86
N ASN A 566 -40.77 20.94 2.01
CA ASN A 566 -41.21 19.91 1.07
C ASN A 566 -41.49 20.52 -0.31
N GLY A 567 -41.40 19.74 -1.39
CA GLY A 567 -41.54 20.26 -2.75
C GLY A 567 -40.74 19.49 -3.79
N ASN A 568 -40.51 20.11 -4.94
CA ASN A 568 -39.82 19.48 -6.07
C ASN A 568 -38.59 20.28 -6.46
N ILE A 569 -37.49 19.59 -6.74
CA ILE A 569 -36.29 20.18 -7.34
C ILE A 569 -36.02 19.51 -8.68
N THR A 570 -35.85 20.32 -9.74
CA THR A 570 -35.61 19.84 -11.10
C THR A 570 -34.25 20.31 -11.58
N PHE A 571 -33.47 19.40 -12.16
CA PHE A 571 -32.13 19.64 -12.68
C PHE A 571 -32.09 19.42 -14.19
N ASN A 572 -31.64 20.43 -14.94
CA ASN A 572 -31.35 20.35 -16.37
C ASN A 572 -29.87 20.01 -16.57
N LEU A 573 -29.56 18.74 -16.83
CA LEU A 573 -28.19 18.21 -16.72
C LEU A 573 -27.44 18.12 -18.05
N TRP A 574 -28.12 18.24 -19.20
CA TRP A 574 -27.50 18.10 -20.52
C TRP A 574 -26.62 19.28 -20.95
N GLU A 575 -25.31 19.05 -20.87
CA GLU A 575 -24.28 19.92 -21.41
C GLU A 575 -23.75 19.39 -22.75
N ARG A 576 -24.63 19.24 -23.75
CA ARG A 576 -24.37 18.51 -25.01
C ARG A 576 -23.01 18.84 -25.64
N GLN A 577 -22.69 20.13 -25.78
CA GLN A 577 -21.44 20.56 -26.41
C GLN A 577 -20.19 20.11 -25.64
N ARG A 578 -20.26 20.06 -24.30
CA ARG A 578 -19.16 19.61 -23.43
C ARG A 578 -19.12 18.08 -23.38
N MET A 579 -20.27 17.43 -23.32
CA MET A 579 -20.40 15.97 -23.32
C MET A 579 -19.86 15.37 -24.61
N ASP A 580 -20.23 15.92 -25.77
CA ASP A 580 -19.71 15.51 -27.10
C ASP A 580 -18.19 15.64 -27.17
N LYS A 581 -17.66 16.75 -26.63
CA LYS A 581 -16.21 17.01 -26.58
C LYS A 581 -15.46 15.99 -25.72
N MET A 582 -16.08 15.50 -24.63
CA MET A 582 -15.49 14.52 -23.72
C MET A 582 -15.75 13.08 -24.13
N GLY A 583 -16.70 12.84 -25.05
CA GLY A 583 -17.13 11.49 -25.45
C GLY A 583 -17.71 10.71 -24.27
N VAL A 584 -18.62 11.36 -23.53
CA VAL A 584 -19.39 10.79 -22.42
C VAL A 584 -20.83 10.57 -22.86
N ASP A 585 -21.45 9.53 -22.32
CA ASP A 585 -22.74 9.00 -22.80
C ASP A 585 -23.92 9.45 -21.92
N GLY A 586 -23.66 9.95 -20.71
CA GLY A 586 -24.71 10.27 -19.74
C GLY A 586 -24.23 10.94 -18.45
N ILE A 587 -25.12 11.02 -17.46
CA ILE A 587 -24.87 11.57 -16.12
C ILE A 587 -25.48 10.66 -15.06
N SER A 588 -24.78 10.51 -13.93
CA SER A 588 -25.28 9.88 -12.71
C SER A 588 -25.43 10.90 -11.59
N VAL A 589 -26.49 10.72 -10.80
CA VAL A 589 -26.86 11.58 -9.67
C VAL A 589 -26.89 10.76 -8.38
N LEU A 590 -26.08 11.19 -7.40
CA LEU A 590 -26.19 10.73 -6.02
C LEU A 590 -27.06 11.69 -5.22
N VAL A 591 -27.98 11.13 -4.44
CA VAL A 591 -28.71 11.84 -3.38
C VAL A 591 -28.32 11.17 -2.06
N ASN A 592 -27.74 11.93 -1.14
CA ASN A 592 -27.21 11.42 0.14
C ASN A 592 -26.21 10.26 -0.02
N ASP A 593 -25.31 10.37 -1.00
CA ASP A 593 -24.31 9.36 -1.34
C ASP A 593 -24.91 8.01 -1.83
N VAL A 594 -26.15 8.02 -2.31
CA VAL A 594 -26.84 6.87 -2.96
C VAL A 594 -27.13 7.22 -4.41
N GLU A 595 -26.76 6.37 -5.36
CA GLU A 595 -27.09 6.56 -6.79
C GLU A 595 -28.60 6.44 -6.97
N ARG A 596 -29.28 7.54 -7.30
CA ARG A 596 -30.75 7.57 -7.47
C ARG A 596 -31.18 7.66 -8.93
N TRP A 597 -30.30 8.15 -9.78
CA TRP A 597 -30.64 8.35 -11.19
C TRP A 597 -29.40 8.21 -12.07
N ARG A 598 -29.61 7.60 -13.24
CA ARG A 598 -28.66 7.55 -14.35
C ARG A 598 -29.44 7.88 -15.62
N GLY A 599 -29.03 8.91 -16.32
CA GLY A 599 -29.57 9.27 -17.62
C GLY A 599 -28.53 9.08 -18.70
N TYR A 600 -28.96 8.64 -19.88
CA TYR A 600 -28.14 8.54 -21.09
C TYR A 600 -28.72 9.42 -22.20
N LEU A 601 -27.84 9.97 -23.04
CA LEU A 601 -28.23 10.91 -24.11
C LEU A 601 -29.14 10.28 -25.18
N ASP A 602 -29.08 8.96 -25.37
CA ASP A 602 -29.87 8.20 -26.32
C ASP A 602 -31.26 7.81 -25.78
N GLU A 603 -31.39 7.64 -24.47
CA GLU A 603 -32.64 7.30 -23.78
C GLU A 603 -33.44 8.55 -23.36
N ASP A 604 -32.78 9.51 -22.71
CA ASP A 604 -33.41 10.73 -22.19
C ASP A 604 -32.96 11.95 -23.00
N LYS A 605 -33.83 12.44 -23.89
CA LYS A 605 -33.52 13.60 -24.74
C LYS A 605 -33.52 14.93 -23.99
N GLN A 606 -34.25 15.03 -22.88
CA GLN A 606 -34.39 16.27 -22.12
C GLN A 606 -33.30 16.39 -21.05
N GLY A 607 -32.92 15.28 -20.42
CA GLY A 607 -31.88 15.26 -19.40
C GLY A 607 -32.32 15.94 -18.12
N GLU A 608 -33.61 15.79 -17.80
CA GLU A 608 -34.26 16.41 -16.67
C GLU A 608 -34.36 15.39 -15.54
N PHE A 609 -33.70 15.67 -14.42
CA PHE A 609 -33.83 14.89 -13.20
C PHE A 609 -34.68 15.65 -12.19
N ILE A 610 -35.81 15.07 -11.79
CA ILE A 610 -36.73 15.65 -10.81
C ILE A 610 -36.66 14.82 -9.52
N TRP A 611 -36.44 15.49 -8.39
CA TRP A 611 -36.52 14.89 -7.07
C TRP A 611 -37.67 15.51 -6.27
N HIS A 612 -38.52 14.65 -5.72
CA HIS A 612 -39.67 15.02 -4.90
C HIS A 612 -39.32 14.80 -3.43
N ARG A 613 -39.40 15.85 -2.60
CA ARG A 613 -39.16 15.79 -1.15
C ARG A 613 -40.48 15.91 -0.40
N HIS A 614 -40.80 14.87 0.36
CA HIS A 614 -41.88 14.82 1.35
C HIS A 614 -41.33 14.09 2.58
N GLY A 615 -40.86 14.84 3.58
CA GLY A 615 -40.25 14.26 4.78
C GLY A 615 -39.06 13.34 4.42
N HIS A 616 -39.09 12.10 4.92
CA HIS A 616 -38.05 11.10 4.66
C HIS A 616 -38.36 10.18 3.48
N ARG A 617 -39.53 10.36 2.84
CA ARG A 617 -40.01 9.49 1.77
C ARG A 617 -39.04 9.44 0.59
N GLY A 618 -38.76 8.23 0.11
CA GLY A 618 -37.85 7.99 -1.02
C GLY A 618 -36.36 8.00 -0.67
N LEU A 619 -35.98 8.51 0.50
CA LEU A 619 -34.62 8.39 1.04
C LEU A 619 -34.39 6.99 1.62
N GLU A 620 -35.44 6.39 2.16
CA GLU A 620 -35.46 4.97 2.54
C GLU A 620 -35.61 4.06 1.32
N LEU A 621 -34.95 2.92 1.33
CA LEU A 621 -35.10 1.89 0.30
C LEU A 621 -36.26 0.96 0.66
N GLN A 622 -37.50 1.47 0.60
CA GLN A 622 -38.68 0.66 0.85
C GLN A 622 -38.93 -0.28 -0.35
N HIS A 623 -38.88 -1.60 -0.11
CA HIS A 623 -39.46 -2.62 -1.00
C HIS A 623 -40.69 -3.19 -0.30
N ARG A 624 -41.86 -2.59 -0.53
CA ARG A 624 -43.09 -3.38 -0.54
C ARG A 624 -43.32 -3.78 -1.99
N PRO A 625 -43.32 -5.09 -2.34
CA PRO A 625 -43.68 -5.49 -3.69
C PRO A 625 -45.18 -5.23 -3.87
N THR A 626 -45.53 -4.15 -4.55
CA THR A 626 -46.88 -4.00 -5.11
C THR A 626 -46.91 -4.82 -6.39
N ILE A 627 -47.37 -6.08 -6.27
CA ILE A 627 -47.86 -6.83 -7.42
C ILE A 627 -49.12 -6.10 -7.90
N GLU A 628 -49.14 -5.73 -9.19
CA GLU A 628 -50.14 -4.91 -9.90
C GLU A 628 -51.59 -5.45 -9.92
N SER A 629 -52.04 -6.25 -8.96
CA SER A 629 -53.39 -6.83 -9.00
C SER A 629 -54.37 -6.35 -7.94
N ASP A 630 -53.98 -5.49 -7.00
CA ASP A 630 -54.94 -4.85 -6.10
C ASP A 630 -54.91 -3.33 -6.29
N GLN A 631 -55.98 -2.80 -6.89
CA GLN A 631 -56.45 -1.45 -6.59
C GLN A 631 -56.85 -1.41 -5.11
N LEU A 632 -55.87 -1.46 -4.23
CA LEU A 632 -56.04 -1.00 -2.86
C LEU A 632 -55.65 0.46 -2.88
N ASP A 633 -56.55 1.31 -2.38
CA ASP A 633 -56.23 2.66 -1.92
C ASP A 633 -54.86 2.64 -1.25
N VAL A 634 -53.84 3.11 -1.97
CA VAL A 634 -52.64 3.63 -1.32
C VAL A 634 -53.15 4.91 -0.66
N THR A 635 -53.75 4.77 0.52
CA THR A 635 -53.73 5.87 1.50
C THR A 635 -52.27 6.24 1.59
N VAL A 636 -51.92 7.32 0.89
CA VAL A 636 -50.65 8.00 1.02
C VAL A 636 -50.56 8.28 2.51
N GLN A 637 -49.79 7.46 3.22
CA GLN A 637 -49.51 7.73 4.61
C GLN A 637 -48.71 9.03 4.56
N GLU A 638 -49.34 10.13 4.94
CA GLU A 638 -48.71 11.45 5.02
C GLU A 638 -47.52 11.30 5.97
N ASP A 639 -46.31 11.39 5.41
CA ASP A 639 -45.08 11.45 6.19
C ASP A 639 -44.89 12.91 6.59
N ASP A 640 -45.50 13.27 7.73
CA ASP A 640 -45.44 14.62 8.32
C ASP A 640 -44.06 14.96 8.94
N SER A 641 -43.05 14.12 8.70
CA SER A 641 -41.70 14.32 9.20
C SER A 641 -41.10 15.62 8.64
N GLU A 642 -40.31 16.30 9.47
CA GLU A 642 -39.58 17.50 9.05
C GLU A 642 -38.59 17.15 7.92
N PRO A 643 -38.53 17.92 6.82
CA PRO A 643 -37.57 17.67 5.75
C PRO A 643 -36.15 17.85 6.25
N GLU A 644 -35.27 16.92 5.90
CA GLU A 644 -33.84 17.03 6.18
C GLU A 644 -33.09 17.71 5.00
N ASP A 645 -31.85 18.11 5.27
CA ASP A 645 -30.93 18.59 4.24
C ASP A 645 -30.62 17.47 3.23
N LEU A 646 -30.73 17.74 1.94
CA LEU A 646 -30.38 16.78 0.89
C LEU A 646 -29.10 17.17 0.16
N PHE A 647 -28.22 16.18 -0.02
CA PHE A 647 -26.92 16.37 -0.66
C PHE A 647 -26.90 15.73 -2.05
N PHE A 648 -26.79 16.55 -3.09
CA PHE A 648 -26.74 16.11 -4.48
C PHE A 648 -25.31 16.13 -5.01
N ARG A 649 -24.90 15.06 -5.70
CA ARG A 649 -23.63 15.01 -6.44
C ARG A 649 -23.84 14.47 -7.83
N PHE A 650 -23.01 14.95 -8.75
CA PHE A 650 -23.14 14.65 -10.17
C PHE A 650 -21.82 14.10 -10.71
N ALA A 651 -21.90 13.12 -11.60
CA ALA A 651 -20.76 12.60 -12.34
C ALA A 651 -21.17 12.33 -13.79
N PHE A 652 -20.24 12.46 -14.74
CA PHE A 652 -20.45 11.98 -16.10
C PHE A 652 -20.41 10.45 -16.13
N LEU A 653 -21.05 9.86 -17.14
CA LEU A 653 -21.04 8.43 -17.44
C LEU A 653 -20.37 8.17 -18.78
N LYS A 654 -19.60 7.09 -18.87
CA LYS A 654 -19.16 6.51 -20.14
C LYS A 654 -19.49 5.02 -20.13
N GLY A 655 -20.46 4.63 -20.95
CA GLY A 655 -21.20 3.39 -20.78
C GLY A 655 -21.68 3.24 -19.34
N ALA A 656 -21.40 2.08 -18.73
CA ALA A 656 -21.78 1.78 -17.36
C ALA A 656 -20.84 2.38 -16.29
N GLU A 657 -19.71 2.98 -16.65
CA GLU A 657 -18.75 3.53 -15.70
C GLU A 657 -19.10 4.99 -15.34
N ALA A 658 -19.06 5.33 -14.06
CA ALA A 658 -19.18 6.71 -13.61
C ALA A 658 -17.81 7.35 -13.38
N GLY A 659 -17.74 8.64 -13.71
CA GLY A 659 -16.62 9.48 -13.36
C GLY A 659 -16.59 9.83 -11.87
N LYS A 660 -15.70 10.76 -11.52
CA LYS A 660 -15.61 11.31 -10.18
C LYS A 660 -16.79 12.23 -9.91
N TYR A 661 -17.50 11.96 -8.82
CA TYR A 661 -18.53 12.85 -8.32
C TYR A 661 -17.96 14.19 -7.86
N GLY A 662 -18.66 15.26 -8.21
CA GLY A 662 -18.35 16.62 -7.79
C GLY A 662 -18.56 16.88 -6.30
N GLY A 663 -18.33 18.15 -5.90
CA GLY A 663 -18.75 18.62 -4.59
C GLY A 663 -20.29 18.54 -4.44
N ALA A 664 -20.76 18.64 -3.19
CA ALA A 664 -22.19 18.54 -2.93
C ALA A 664 -22.90 19.86 -3.25
N GLY A 665 -24.00 19.79 -4.00
CA GLY A 665 -25.06 20.79 -3.95
C GLY A 665 -25.98 20.44 -2.78
N VAL A 666 -26.47 21.45 -2.08
CA VAL A 666 -27.25 21.25 -0.84
C VAL A 666 -28.63 21.84 -1.03
N TRP A 667 -29.66 21.01 -0.86
CA TRP A 667 -31.04 21.48 -0.75
C TRP A 667 -31.43 21.45 0.73
N LEU A 668 -31.43 22.63 1.36
CA LEU A 668 -31.62 22.78 2.79
C LEU A 668 -33.05 22.40 3.21
N GLN A 669 -33.22 22.04 4.48
CA GLN A 669 -34.52 21.76 5.10
C GLN A 669 -35.55 22.87 4.91
N ASP A 670 -35.12 24.14 4.76
CA ASP A 670 -36.02 25.29 4.53
C ASP A 670 -36.44 25.50 3.07
N GLY A 671 -35.92 24.67 2.15
CA GLY A 671 -36.21 24.73 0.71
C GLY A 671 -35.19 25.51 -0.11
N ARG A 672 -34.18 26.15 0.50
CA ARG A 672 -33.14 26.88 -0.24
C ARG A 672 -32.13 25.95 -0.89
N TRP A 673 -31.77 26.25 -2.14
CA TRP A 673 -30.73 25.56 -2.89
C TRP A 673 -29.38 26.26 -2.76
N ILE A 674 -28.31 25.49 -2.56
CA ILE A 674 -26.92 25.92 -2.60
C ILE A 674 -26.22 25.11 -3.69
N SER A 675 -25.80 25.79 -4.76
CA SER A 675 -25.11 25.16 -5.88
C SER A 675 -23.76 24.53 -5.47
N PRO A 676 -23.39 23.37 -6.06
CA PRO A 676 -22.08 22.75 -5.83
C PRO A 676 -20.93 23.64 -6.32
N PRO A 677 -19.69 23.39 -5.86
CA PRO A 677 -18.51 24.06 -6.38
C PRO A 677 -18.33 23.82 -7.88
N MET A 678 -18.08 24.88 -8.65
CA MET A 678 -17.84 24.78 -10.09
C MET A 678 -16.75 23.75 -10.42
N PRO A 679 -16.91 22.98 -11.53
CA PRO A 679 -15.87 22.07 -11.99
C PRO A 679 -14.56 22.81 -12.21
N LYS A 680 -13.45 22.26 -11.70
CA LYS A 680 -12.12 22.82 -11.95
C LYS A 680 -11.74 22.52 -13.41
N SER A 681 -11.39 23.56 -14.15
CA SER A 681 -11.00 23.52 -15.58
C SER A 681 -9.76 22.69 -15.85
#